data_AF-A0AAQ3T3Q7-F1
#
_entry.id   AF-A0AAQ3T3Q7-F1
#
_cell.length_a   1.000
_cell.length_b   1.000
_cell.length_c   1.000
_cell.angle_alpha   90.00
_cell.angle_beta   90.00
_cell.angle_gamma   90.00
#
_symmetry.space_group_name_H-M   'P 1'
#
loop_
_entity.id
_entity.type
_entity.pdbx_description
1 polymer ?
#
loop_
_entity_poly.entity_id
_entity_poly.type
_entity_poly.pdbx_seq_one_letter_code
_entity_poly.pdbx_strand_id
1 'polypeptide(L)'
;MDNDEMRLPSFTLHSLPTLTGDLGAAAIPNPIASHPLYHPSPAFFISATDVILRDILFDASSSTPSDGSGALLAAYHRAGPRREVAFDPARVRAAIVTCGGLCPGMNTVVRELVVGLWELYGVRAVFGVRNGYRGFYSDSEEDEPPLPLDPATVHHWHKAGGTVLGTSRGGFDLARIVDAIERRGFNQVLPVAVAGVPKTVDNDVGIIDRSFGFHTAVEAAQRAIAAAHVEAESAVNGVGLVKLMGRTAGHIALHATLSSHDVDCCLIPEEDFYLRGAGGLFEFLYGRIKEKGHAVVVVAEGAGQRLIPRPGAGPCQQQHDESGNPAFLDVGAWLKAELRAWWAEEHAGELFTVKYIDPTYMIRAVAANAADNLYCTLLAHSAIHGAMAGYTGFVPGPINGNYGYIPVAEVAEARNPVDTKDHKWAWVRSVTNQPDFVHSTEAQAIALSYVVYLGDHSHGRAGAALAANRERARRSHYALLGSVLRSEARARDAIFYTYTRHINGFAATLEEDEAAELSRHPRVVSVFPNRGHPLHTTRSWEFLGMEEEGGRVRPGSIWAKARFGEGVVIGNLDTGVWPEAGSFRDDGMGPAPAGWRGICQDQQASDDAQVRCNRKLIGARFFNKGYLATVGQQQVGSNPASTRDTDGHGTHTLSTAAGRPVPGANLFGYGNGTAKGGAPAAHAAAYKVCWRPVNGSECFDADIVAAFDAAIHDGVHVLSVSLGGSPADYFRDGVAIGAFHAARHGVVVVCSAGNSGPTAGTVSNTAPWMVTVGASTMDREFPAFLVLDNNKRIKGQSLSPTRLAANKYYQLISSEEAKGANATATQAKLCIEGSLDKAKAKGKIVVCVRGKNARVEKGEAVRRAGGVGMVLANDEASGNEMIADAHVLPATHITSASGYITVPYTALDTKPAPFMAAFSSQGPNSVTPQILKPDITAPGVSILAAFSGLAGPTGLAFDERRVLFNAESGTSMSCPHVAGVAGLLKAIHPDWSPAAIKSAIMTTARVQDNTRKAMSNSSFLRATPFGYGAGHVRPSRAADPGLVYDADATDYLGFLCALGYNTSTIATFMAGDGDGRAAHACPARAPRPEGLNYPSVALPHLSPTGAARTVTRRVRNVGAGPAAYDARVQAPRGVAVDVRPRRLEFAAAGEEKRFAVTFKARAGLFLPGEYVFGRLVWSDGDGGHRVRSPLVVRVVDAMKKKKKKKKPLSVA
;
A
#
# COMPACT_ATOMS: atom_id res chain seq x y z
N MET A 1 -22.58 18.23 21.14
CA MET A 1 -21.94 19.53 21.40
C MET A 1 -21.68 19.50 22.88
N ASP A 2 -20.44 19.20 23.24
CA ASP A 2 -19.96 19.32 24.61
C ASP A 2 -18.76 20.27 24.51
N ASN A 3 -18.70 21.24 25.41
CA ASN A 3 -17.73 22.33 25.33
C ASN A 3 -16.46 21.99 26.11
N ASP A 4 -15.61 21.14 25.53
CA ASP A 4 -14.22 21.06 25.97
C ASP A 4 -13.45 22.26 25.42
N GLU A 5 -13.10 23.21 26.29
CA GLU A 5 -12.12 24.25 25.98
C GLU A 5 -10.75 23.60 25.76
N MET A 6 -10.37 23.38 24.50
CA MET A 6 -9.01 22.95 24.16
C MET A 6 -8.01 24.08 24.45
N ARG A 7 -7.50 24.12 25.68
CA ARG A 7 -6.49 25.08 26.12
C ARG A 7 -5.14 24.72 25.52
N LEU A 8 -4.46 25.70 24.92
CA LEU A 8 -3.10 25.53 24.43
C LEU A 8 -2.15 25.18 25.60
N PRO A 9 -1.12 24.33 25.37
CA PRO A 9 -0.08 24.10 26.37
C PRO A 9 0.56 25.42 26.80
N SER A 10 0.97 25.48 28.08
CA SER A 10 1.74 26.62 28.57
C SER A 10 3.12 26.64 27.89
N PHE A 11 3.58 27.84 27.53
CA PHE A 11 4.82 28.05 26.79
C PHE A 11 5.77 28.99 27.54
N THR A 12 7.06 28.79 27.38
CA THR A 12 8.11 29.63 27.96
C THR A 12 8.62 30.60 26.91
N LEU A 13 8.50 31.90 27.18
CA LEU A 13 9.13 32.95 26.37
C LEU A 13 10.60 33.07 26.78
N HIS A 14 11.51 32.78 25.85
CA HIS A 14 12.96 32.88 26.06
C HIS A 14 13.34 34.37 26.14
N SER A 15 13.63 34.83 27.36
CA SER A 15 13.94 36.23 27.66
C SER A 15 15.27 36.66 27.03
N LEU A 16 15.28 37.83 26.40
CA LEU A 16 16.47 38.44 25.82
C LEU A 16 17.02 39.54 26.73
N PRO A 17 18.36 39.65 26.88
CA PRO A 17 18.97 40.82 27.49
C PRO A 17 18.53 42.11 26.77
N THR A 18 18.06 43.09 27.54
CA THR A 18 17.59 44.38 27.03
C THR A 18 18.27 45.52 27.76
N LEU A 19 18.86 46.43 27.01
CA LEU A 19 19.68 47.53 27.53
C LEU A 19 18.86 48.72 28.05
N THR A 20 17.54 48.66 27.91
CA THR A 20 16.58 49.69 28.32
C THR A 20 16.48 49.85 29.84
N GLY A 21 16.91 48.86 30.63
CA GLY A 21 17.00 48.98 32.09
C GLY A 21 18.14 49.90 32.54
N ASP A 22 19.32 49.76 31.93
CA ASP A 22 20.54 50.46 32.33
C ASP A 22 20.72 51.82 31.62
N LEU A 23 20.07 52.03 30.47
CA LEU A 23 20.19 53.25 29.66
C LEU A 23 19.55 54.51 30.26
N GLY A 24 18.61 54.37 31.20
CA GLY A 24 18.05 55.49 31.97
C GLY A 24 17.43 56.64 31.17
N ALA A 25 16.91 56.39 29.96
CA ALA A 25 16.49 57.43 29.01
C ALA A 25 15.10 57.17 28.39
N ALA A 26 14.48 58.24 27.89
CA ALA A 26 13.10 58.28 27.41
C ALA A 26 12.84 57.51 26.11
N ALA A 27 11.56 57.21 25.84
CA ALA A 27 11.06 56.64 24.59
C ALA A 27 11.42 57.52 23.38
N ILE A 28 12.38 57.08 22.56
CA ILE A 28 12.75 57.73 21.30
C ILE A 28 11.88 57.15 20.17
N PRO A 29 11.07 57.94 19.43
CA PRO A 29 10.29 57.43 18.31
C PRO A 29 11.16 56.84 17.20
N ASN A 30 10.74 55.71 16.62
CA ASN A 30 11.47 55.08 15.52
C ASN A 30 11.44 55.95 14.25
N PRO A 31 12.58 56.35 13.65
CA PRO A 31 12.64 57.20 12.46
C PRO A 31 11.82 56.70 11.27
N ILE A 32 11.64 55.38 11.13
CA ILE A 32 10.87 54.76 10.05
C ILE A 32 9.40 55.23 10.07
N ALA A 33 8.86 55.61 11.24
CA ALA A 33 7.49 56.13 11.38
C ALA A 33 7.24 57.43 10.60
N SER A 34 8.30 58.19 10.31
CA SER A 34 8.27 59.50 9.62
C SER A 34 9.19 59.55 8.40
N HIS A 35 9.67 58.41 7.90
CA HIS A 35 10.67 58.36 6.83
C HIS A 35 10.04 58.71 5.47
N PRO A 36 10.60 59.65 4.68
CA PRO A 36 9.92 60.23 3.51
C PRO A 36 9.65 59.24 2.38
N LEU A 37 10.43 58.16 2.27
CA LEU A 37 10.27 57.10 1.26
C LEU A 37 9.69 55.80 1.84
N TYR A 38 9.18 55.81 3.08
CA TYR A 38 8.63 54.62 3.73
C TYR A 38 7.30 54.95 4.41
N HIS A 39 6.23 54.24 4.05
CA HIS A 39 4.87 54.53 4.53
C HIS A 39 4.35 53.34 5.34
N PRO A 40 4.75 53.20 6.63
CA PRO A 40 4.38 52.06 7.45
C PRO A 40 2.89 52.08 7.80
N SER A 41 2.23 50.93 7.71
CA SER A 41 0.86 50.76 8.21
C SER A 41 0.84 50.70 9.75
N PRO A 42 -0.32 50.89 10.42
CA PRO A 42 -0.41 50.80 11.88
C PRO A 42 0.05 49.45 12.47
N ALA A 43 0.03 48.38 11.66
CA ALA A 43 0.45 47.02 12.00
C ALA A 43 1.90 46.68 11.57
N PHE A 44 2.65 47.64 11.03
CA PHE A 44 4.06 47.47 10.66
C PHE A 44 4.98 47.29 11.88
N PHE A 45 4.67 47.98 12.99
CA PHE A 45 5.47 47.92 14.20
C PHE A 45 5.03 46.74 15.09
N ILE A 46 6.01 45.90 15.43
CA ILE A 46 5.82 44.66 16.19
C ILE A 46 5.71 44.95 17.69
N SER A 47 4.79 44.26 18.38
CA SER A 47 4.62 44.36 19.84
C SER A 47 5.74 43.62 20.59
N ALA A 48 6.05 44.02 21.82
CA ALA A 48 6.86 43.21 22.73
C ALA A 48 6.19 41.85 23.06
N THR A 49 4.85 41.79 22.98
CA THR A 49 4.02 40.60 23.20
C THR A 49 3.85 39.71 21.97
N ASP A 50 4.44 40.07 20.82
CA ASP A 50 4.35 39.28 19.59
C ASP A 50 5.48 38.23 19.57
N VAL A 51 5.11 36.95 19.54
CA VAL A 51 6.01 35.82 19.81
C VAL A 51 5.79 34.67 18.81
N ILE A 52 6.86 33.92 18.56
CA ILE A 52 6.86 32.76 17.65
C ILE A 52 7.15 31.51 18.48
N LEU A 53 6.31 30.47 18.33
CA LEU A 53 6.56 29.14 18.88
C LEU A 53 7.62 28.40 18.04
N ARG A 54 8.56 27.74 18.71
CA ARG A 54 9.53 26.81 18.11
C ARG A 54 8.81 25.56 17.58
N ASP A 55 7.93 25.01 18.41
CA ASP A 55 7.32 23.71 18.18
C ASP A 55 5.83 23.90 17.86
N ILE A 56 5.48 23.78 16.57
CA ILE A 56 4.11 23.92 16.07
C ILE A 56 3.39 22.59 15.82
N LEU A 57 4.07 21.47 16.10
CA LEU A 57 3.52 20.12 16.04
C LEU A 57 3.48 19.55 17.47
N PHE A 58 2.28 19.25 17.96
CA PHE A 58 2.06 18.76 19.32
C PHE A 58 1.07 17.60 19.32
N ASP A 59 1.42 16.49 19.96
CA ASP A 59 0.52 15.34 20.13
C ASP A 59 -0.41 15.56 21.33
N ALA A 60 -1.64 16.01 21.04
CA ALA A 60 -2.68 16.21 22.04
C ALA A 60 -3.17 14.90 22.72
N SER A 61 -2.72 13.72 22.29
CA SER A 61 -2.97 12.44 22.98
C SER A 61 -1.87 12.06 24.00
N SER A 62 -0.73 12.78 24.00
CA SER A 62 0.35 12.57 24.96
C SER A 62 -0.02 13.10 26.36
N SER A 63 -0.53 12.22 27.22
CA SER A 63 -0.93 12.54 28.60
C SER A 63 0.24 12.63 29.60
N THR A 64 1.47 12.40 29.12
CA THR A 64 2.73 12.63 29.85
C THR A 64 3.80 13.08 28.85
N PRO A 65 4.60 14.13 29.13
CA PRO A 65 5.82 14.38 28.37
C PRO A 65 6.77 13.18 28.53
N SER A 66 7.44 12.80 27.44
CA SER A 66 8.28 11.58 27.40
C SER A 66 9.62 11.70 28.11
N ASP A 67 10.05 12.92 28.43
CA ASP A 67 11.20 13.22 29.30
C ASP A 67 10.72 13.89 30.59
N GLY A 68 11.43 13.64 31.69
CA GLY A 68 11.01 13.96 33.06
C GLY A 68 10.93 15.45 33.44
N SER A 69 11.08 16.37 32.48
CA SER A 69 10.78 17.79 32.64
C SER A 69 9.41 18.11 32.05
N GLY A 70 8.60 18.90 32.75
CA GLY A 70 7.37 19.48 32.20
C GLY A 70 7.69 20.50 31.10
N ALA A 71 7.99 20.02 29.89
CA ALA A 71 8.50 20.81 28.78
C ALA A 71 7.43 21.76 28.22
N LEU A 72 7.40 22.96 28.80
CA LEU A 72 6.69 24.13 28.27
C LEU A 72 7.22 24.41 26.85
N LEU A 73 6.32 24.65 25.89
CA LEU A 73 6.72 24.91 24.49
C LEU A 73 7.66 26.13 24.44
N ALA A 74 8.74 26.07 23.66
CA ALA A 74 9.67 27.19 23.55
C ALA A 74 9.09 28.30 22.65
N ALA A 75 9.18 29.55 23.10
CA ALA A 75 8.73 30.73 22.37
C ALA A 75 9.80 31.82 22.34
N TYR A 76 9.88 32.56 21.24
CA TYR A 76 10.84 33.65 21.03
C TYR A 76 10.12 34.96 20.67
N HIS A 77 10.71 36.10 21.01
CA HIS A 77 10.20 37.40 20.54
C HIS A 77 10.28 37.50 19.02
N ARG A 78 9.20 37.97 18.38
CA ARG A 78 9.16 38.18 16.94
C ARG A 78 10.09 39.32 16.52
N ALA A 79 10.91 39.09 15.51
CA ALA A 79 11.79 40.08 14.93
C ALA A 79 11.00 41.11 14.09
N GLY A 80 11.46 42.35 14.10
CA GLY A 80 10.82 43.44 13.35
C GLY A 80 10.89 44.79 14.07
N PRO A 81 10.56 45.87 13.36
CA PRO A 81 10.72 47.23 13.88
C PRO A 81 9.77 47.47 15.07
N ARG A 82 10.30 48.07 16.14
CA ARG A 82 9.52 48.53 17.29
C ARG A 82 9.12 50.00 17.10
N ARG A 83 8.05 50.46 17.75
CA ARG A 83 7.57 51.86 17.65
C ARG A 83 8.58 52.87 18.20
N GLU A 84 9.38 52.42 19.15
CA GLU A 84 10.41 53.19 19.85
C GLU A 84 11.77 52.50 19.69
N VAL A 85 12.85 53.27 19.82
CA VAL A 85 14.24 52.81 19.77
C VAL A 85 14.96 53.16 21.07
N ALA A 86 15.92 52.34 21.47
CA ALA A 86 16.75 52.57 22.65
C ALA A 86 17.97 53.48 22.37
N PHE A 87 18.33 53.65 21.09
CA PHE A 87 19.48 54.45 20.66
C PHE A 87 19.06 55.59 19.73
N ASP A 88 19.55 56.80 20.03
CA ASP A 88 19.50 57.96 19.14
C ASP A 88 20.38 57.70 17.90
N PRO A 89 19.80 57.56 16.69
CA PRO A 89 20.57 57.21 15.49
C PRO A 89 21.63 58.25 15.11
N ALA A 90 21.44 59.52 15.47
CA ALA A 90 22.42 60.58 15.20
C ALA A 90 23.71 60.41 16.03
N ARG A 91 23.67 59.58 17.08
CA ARG A 91 24.78 59.32 18.01
C ARG A 91 25.31 57.89 17.96
N VAL A 92 24.66 56.99 17.23
CA VAL A 92 25.13 55.60 17.03
C VAL A 92 26.42 55.56 16.22
N ARG A 93 27.39 54.78 16.69
CA ARG A 93 28.64 54.45 15.97
C ARG A 93 28.74 52.94 15.80
N ALA A 94 28.14 52.42 14.73
CA ALA A 94 28.00 50.98 14.50
C ALA A 94 29.29 50.35 13.96
N ALA A 95 29.68 49.19 14.52
CA ALA A 95 30.79 48.37 14.04
C ALA A 95 30.26 47.04 13.48
N ILE A 96 30.71 46.68 12.28
CA ILE A 96 30.36 45.43 11.59
C ILE A 96 31.63 44.60 11.43
N VAL A 97 31.66 43.36 11.90
CA VAL A 97 32.80 42.44 11.80
C VAL A 97 32.37 41.12 11.16
N THR A 98 33.26 40.51 10.36
CA THR A 98 33.05 39.17 9.79
C THR A 98 34.16 38.21 10.19
N CYS A 99 33.81 37.12 10.88
CA CYS A 99 34.75 36.17 11.48
C CYS A 99 34.57 34.73 10.98
N GLY A 100 35.65 33.92 11.08
CA GLY A 100 35.66 32.51 10.70
C GLY A 100 35.61 32.25 9.20
N GLY A 101 35.40 30.99 8.81
CA GLY A 101 35.40 30.57 7.40
C GLY A 101 34.25 31.14 6.57
N LEU A 102 34.56 31.51 5.32
CA LEU A 102 33.65 32.14 4.35
C LEU A 102 32.35 31.36 4.12
N CYS A 103 31.30 32.09 3.71
CA CYS A 103 29.99 31.60 3.30
C CYS A 103 29.42 32.55 2.21
N PRO A 104 28.65 32.07 1.22
CA PRO A 104 27.94 32.96 0.29
C PRO A 104 26.99 33.91 1.03
N GLY A 105 26.90 35.16 0.57
CA GLY A 105 25.97 36.15 1.12
C GLY A 105 26.49 37.01 2.28
N MET A 106 27.70 36.75 2.81
CA MET A 106 28.31 37.62 3.84
C MET A 106 28.39 39.08 3.41
N ASN A 107 28.84 39.36 2.19
CA ASN A 107 28.82 40.71 1.61
C ASN A 107 27.42 41.32 1.49
N THR A 108 26.39 40.49 1.23
CA THR A 108 25.00 40.95 1.18
C THR A 108 24.53 41.35 2.58
N VAL A 109 24.79 40.55 3.61
CA VAL A 109 24.50 40.93 5.00
C VAL A 109 25.18 42.26 5.36
N VAL A 110 26.47 42.44 5.05
CA VAL A 110 27.18 43.71 5.32
C VAL A 110 26.56 44.87 4.55
N ARG A 111 26.20 44.70 3.28
CA ARG A 111 25.51 45.72 2.48
C ARG A 111 24.18 46.15 3.11
N GLU A 112 23.30 45.20 3.41
CA GLU A 112 21.96 45.52 3.92
C GLU A 112 22.01 46.04 5.37
N LEU A 113 23.03 45.67 6.16
CA LEU A 113 23.31 46.32 7.45
C LEU A 113 23.65 47.80 7.28
N VAL A 114 24.59 48.13 6.38
CA VAL A 114 24.99 49.54 6.12
C VAL A 114 23.84 50.34 5.53
N VAL A 115 23.16 49.83 4.50
CA VAL A 115 22.03 50.51 3.85
C VAL A 115 20.86 50.67 4.81
N GLY A 116 20.52 49.65 5.61
CA GLY A 116 19.43 49.73 6.58
C GLY A 116 19.71 50.68 7.75
N LEU A 117 20.94 50.72 8.26
CA LEU A 117 21.36 51.70 9.27
C LEU A 117 21.34 53.14 8.71
N TRP A 118 21.84 53.32 7.49
CA TRP A 118 22.01 54.64 6.88
C TRP A 118 20.69 55.25 6.39
N GLU A 119 19.91 54.52 5.59
CA GLU A 119 18.68 55.04 5.01
C GLU A 119 17.52 54.98 6.02
N LEU A 120 17.22 53.80 6.57
CA LEU A 120 15.99 53.62 7.38
C LEU A 120 16.08 54.25 8.77
N TYR A 121 17.27 54.25 9.39
CA TYR A 121 17.49 54.80 10.74
C TYR A 121 18.25 56.13 10.77
N GLY A 122 18.94 56.52 9.70
CA GLY A 122 19.68 57.79 9.65
C GLY A 122 21.07 57.78 10.33
N VAL A 123 21.61 56.60 10.66
CA VAL A 123 22.96 56.47 11.24
C VAL A 123 24.02 56.88 10.21
N ARG A 124 24.97 57.75 10.60
CA ARG A 124 26.01 58.27 9.69
C ARG A 124 27.43 57.80 10.00
N ALA A 125 27.61 57.02 11.07
CA ALA A 125 28.91 56.52 11.51
C ALA A 125 28.88 54.98 11.58
N VAL A 126 29.08 54.33 10.43
CA VAL A 126 29.14 52.86 10.30
C VAL A 126 30.54 52.46 9.86
N PHE A 127 31.12 51.45 10.51
CA PHE A 127 32.50 51.02 10.31
C PHE A 127 32.61 49.51 10.12
N GLY A 128 33.42 49.08 9.15
CA GLY A 128 33.80 47.69 8.93
C GLY A 128 35.11 47.36 9.65
N VAL A 129 35.04 46.49 10.66
CA VAL A 129 36.21 45.93 11.33
C VAL A 129 36.82 44.86 10.44
N ARG A 130 38.07 45.08 10.03
CA ARG A 130 38.77 44.22 9.07
C ARG A 130 39.29 42.93 9.70
N ASN A 131 39.50 41.89 8.90
CA ASN A 131 40.24 40.68 9.28
C ASN A 131 39.71 39.97 10.54
N GLY A 132 38.40 40.00 10.78
CA GLY A 132 37.76 39.36 11.93
C GLY A 132 38.12 40.00 13.27
N TYR A 133 38.16 39.20 14.35
CA TYR A 133 38.33 39.73 15.71
C TYR A 133 39.66 40.45 15.95
N ARG A 134 40.73 40.09 15.23
CA ARG A 134 42.05 40.73 15.36
C ARG A 134 42.00 42.23 15.02
N GLY A 135 41.21 42.63 14.01
CA GLY A 135 41.12 44.03 13.56
C GLY A 135 40.44 44.99 14.54
N PHE A 136 39.86 44.51 15.65
CA PHE A 136 39.52 45.39 16.77
C PHE A 136 40.78 45.99 17.41
N TYR A 137 41.82 45.17 17.63
CA TYR A 137 42.98 45.53 18.45
C TYR A 137 44.33 45.56 17.71
N SER A 138 44.35 45.31 16.40
CA SER A 138 45.46 45.71 15.53
C SER A 138 45.53 47.23 15.47
N ASP A 139 46.63 47.78 15.99
CA ASP A 139 46.90 49.23 16.13
C ASP A 139 48.21 49.65 15.43
N SER A 140 48.77 48.81 14.55
CA SER A 140 50.01 49.06 13.78
C SER A 140 49.74 49.68 12.41
N GLU A 141 50.66 50.51 11.90
CA GLU A 141 50.51 51.18 10.59
C GLU A 141 50.39 50.22 9.39
N GLU A 142 50.80 48.96 9.54
CA GLU A 142 50.67 47.90 8.52
C GLU A 142 49.29 47.19 8.52
N ASP A 143 48.51 47.29 9.61
CA ASP A 143 47.16 46.70 9.72
C ASP A 143 46.10 47.82 9.60
N GLU A 144 45.50 47.96 8.42
CA GLU A 144 44.60 49.08 8.09
C GLU A 144 43.45 49.30 9.10
N PRO A 145 43.14 50.57 9.46
CA PRO A 145 42.08 50.88 10.43
C PRO A 145 40.66 50.51 9.95
N PRO A 146 39.66 50.48 10.85
CA PRO A 146 38.28 50.16 10.52
C PRO A 146 37.73 51.03 9.37
N LEU A 147 37.30 50.38 8.30
CA LEU A 147 36.87 51.02 7.06
C LEU A 147 35.54 51.76 7.27
N PRO A 148 35.42 53.07 7.05
CA PRO A 148 34.12 53.75 7.03
C PRO A 148 33.23 53.18 5.93
N LEU A 149 31.95 52.94 6.22
CA LEU A 149 30.99 52.33 5.29
C LEU A 149 29.78 53.24 5.07
N ASP A 150 29.45 53.46 3.80
CA ASP A 150 28.23 54.15 3.35
C ASP A 150 27.54 53.34 2.21
N PRO A 151 26.28 53.66 1.86
CA PRO A 151 25.53 52.95 0.83
C PRO A 151 26.18 52.93 -0.56
N ALA A 152 27.01 53.92 -0.91
CA ALA A 152 27.72 53.97 -2.19
C ALA A 152 28.90 52.99 -2.20
N THR A 153 29.67 52.97 -1.12
CA THR A 153 30.80 52.07 -0.86
C THR A 153 30.37 50.61 -0.95
N VAL A 154 29.27 50.23 -0.27
CA VAL A 154 28.78 48.84 -0.26
C VAL A 154 27.88 48.49 -1.46
N HIS A 155 27.57 49.45 -2.34
CA HIS A 155 26.48 49.34 -3.33
C HIS A 155 26.50 48.02 -4.12
N HIS A 156 27.68 47.62 -4.58
CA HIS A 156 27.89 46.44 -5.43
C HIS A 156 28.32 45.17 -4.68
N TRP A 157 28.56 45.21 -3.36
CA TRP A 157 29.20 44.10 -2.63
C TRP A 157 28.40 42.80 -2.69
N HIS A 158 27.07 42.86 -2.74
CA HIS A 158 26.17 41.71 -2.92
C HIS A 158 26.45 40.88 -4.20
N LYS A 159 27.18 41.44 -5.19
CA LYS A 159 27.58 40.74 -6.42
C LYS A 159 28.89 39.96 -6.29
N ALA A 160 29.61 40.14 -5.18
CA ALA A 160 30.88 39.47 -4.90
C ALA A 160 30.70 38.43 -3.78
N GLY A 161 31.35 37.29 -3.92
CA GLY A 161 31.45 36.30 -2.84
C GLY A 161 32.50 36.66 -1.78
N GLY A 162 32.58 35.85 -0.73
CA GLY A 162 33.46 36.09 0.40
C GLY A 162 33.02 37.30 1.25
N THR A 163 33.99 38.03 1.81
CA THR A 163 33.77 39.28 2.57
C THR A 163 34.82 40.33 2.20
N VAL A 164 34.38 41.54 1.82
CA VAL A 164 35.27 42.67 1.51
C VAL A 164 35.99 43.20 2.75
N LEU A 165 35.46 42.95 3.96
CA LEU A 165 36.14 43.27 5.21
C LEU A 165 37.27 42.29 5.57
N GLY A 166 37.40 41.17 4.84
CA GLY A 166 38.27 40.07 5.25
C GLY A 166 37.73 39.31 6.47
N THR A 167 38.46 38.27 6.89
CA THR A 167 38.10 37.43 8.03
C THR A 167 39.34 36.68 8.53
N SER A 168 39.33 36.22 9.78
CA SER A 168 40.39 35.40 10.37
C SER A 168 39.83 34.18 11.12
N ARG A 169 40.71 33.23 11.41
CA ARG A 169 40.54 32.20 12.44
C ARG A 169 41.37 32.61 13.68
N GLY A 170 40.94 32.21 14.87
CA GLY A 170 41.56 32.59 16.14
C GLY A 170 41.53 34.11 16.38
N GLY A 171 42.32 34.57 17.35
CA GLY A 171 42.44 36.01 17.65
C GLY A 171 41.19 36.64 18.28
N PHE A 172 40.42 35.86 19.05
CA PHE A 172 39.46 36.41 20.00
C PHE A 172 40.17 36.65 21.34
N ASP A 173 40.17 37.89 21.80
CA ASP A 173 40.70 38.32 23.10
C ASP A 173 39.67 39.27 23.70
N LEU A 174 38.96 38.83 24.73
CA LEU A 174 37.83 39.57 25.29
C LEU A 174 38.25 40.95 25.82
N ALA A 175 39.38 41.03 26.53
CA ALA A 175 39.88 42.28 27.08
C ALA A 175 40.25 43.24 25.96
N ARG A 176 41.10 42.81 25.02
CA ARG A 176 41.58 43.68 23.93
C ARG A 176 40.48 44.11 22.97
N ILE A 177 39.44 43.30 22.78
CA ILE A 177 38.25 43.66 21.98
C ILE A 177 37.41 44.72 22.70
N VAL A 178 37.17 44.58 24.02
CA VAL A 178 36.45 45.60 24.82
C VAL A 178 37.26 46.89 24.90
N ASP A 179 38.55 46.82 25.22
CA ASP A 179 39.46 47.97 25.22
C ASP A 179 39.46 48.70 23.86
N ALA A 180 39.36 47.96 22.76
CA ALA A 180 39.27 48.54 21.42
C ALA A 180 37.91 49.19 21.15
N ILE A 181 36.81 48.59 21.60
CA ILE A 181 35.45 49.14 21.48
C ILE A 181 35.36 50.47 22.24
N GLU A 182 35.88 50.52 23.47
CA GLU A 182 35.95 51.75 24.27
C GLU A 182 36.88 52.79 23.64
N ARG A 183 38.16 52.45 23.37
CA ARG A 183 39.16 53.38 22.79
C ARG A 183 38.71 53.97 21.44
N ARG A 184 38.14 53.15 20.55
CA ARG A 184 37.68 53.60 19.22
C ARG A 184 36.30 54.27 19.30
N GLY A 185 35.63 54.16 20.44
CA GLY A 185 34.38 54.84 20.75
C GLY A 185 33.16 54.26 20.03
N PHE A 186 33.14 52.95 19.82
CA PHE A 186 31.94 52.24 19.39
C PHE A 186 30.99 52.21 20.60
N ASN A 187 29.97 53.07 20.56
CA ASN A 187 29.06 53.37 21.67
C ASN A 187 29.81 53.96 22.90
N GLN A 188 30.40 55.16 22.75
CA GLN A 188 31.39 55.81 23.65
C GLN A 188 31.13 55.84 25.18
N VAL A 189 29.91 55.59 25.66
CA VAL A 189 29.63 55.27 27.05
C VAL A 189 28.62 54.12 27.01
N LEU A 190 28.87 53.06 27.79
CA LEU A 190 28.05 51.84 27.81
C LEU A 190 26.54 52.15 27.97
N PRO A 191 25.64 51.37 27.33
CA PRO A 191 25.87 50.01 26.85
C PRO A 191 25.97 49.78 25.32
N VAL A 192 26.55 48.63 24.95
CA VAL A 192 26.70 48.16 23.56
C VAL A 192 25.66 47.09 23.23
N ALA A 193 24.89 47.29 22.15
CA ALA A 193 24.03 46.27 21.57
C ALA A 193 24.83 45.35 20.64
N VAL A 194 24.81 44.04 20.92
CA VAL A 194 25.49 43.00 20.15
C VAL A 194 24.45 42.07 19.53
N ALA A 195 24.43 42.00 18.21
CA ALA A 195 23.61 41.07 17.44
C ALA A 195 24.51 40.17 16.58
N GLY A 196 24.40 38.85 16.77
CA GLY A 196 25.04 37.87 15.89
C GLY A 196 24.20 37.60 14.64
N VAL A 197 24.81 37.23 13.53
CA VAL A 197 24.10 36.74 12.32
C VAL A 197 24.58 35.30 12.03
N PRO A 198 23.69 34.31 11.87
CA PRO A 198 24.06 32.89 11.99
C PRO A 198 24.74 32.35 10.72
N LYS A 199 26.07 32.55 10.63
CA LYS A 199 26.91 32.14 9.50
C LYS A 199 27.41 30.70 9.62
N THR A 200 26.54 29.72 9.39
CA THR A 200 26.95 28.36 8.99
C THR A 200 26.54 28.09 7.54
N VAL A 201 27.33 27.29 6.83
CA VAL A 201 26.99 26.81 5.47
C VAL A 201 26.36 25.41 5.51
N ASP A 202 26.63 24.63 6.57
CA ASP A 202 26.25 23.22 6.71
C ASP A 202 24.79 23.02 7.17
N ASN A 203 24.06 24.11 7.42
CA ASN A 203 22.67 24.12 7.90
C ASN A 203 22.46 23.41 9.27
N ASP A 204 23.48 23.43 10.13
CA ASP A 204 23.63 22.60 11.33
C ASP A 204 23.11 23.24 12.66
N VAL A 205 22.44 24.39 12.61
CA VAL A 205 21.88 25.09 13.79
C VAL A 205 20.43 24.67 14.07
N GLY A 206 20.18 24.07 15.24
CA GLY A 206 18.92 23.39 15.62
C GLY A 206 17.74 24.25 16.09
N ILE A 207 17.75 25.56 15.82
CA ILE A 207 16.63 26.49 16.15
C ILE A 207 16.06 27.16 14.90
N ILE A 208 16.86 27.30 13.83
CA ILE A 208 16.47 28.04 12.63
C ILE A 208 16.07 27.10 11.49
N ASP A 209 15.02 27.47 10.74
CA ASP A 209 14.52 26.71 9.59
C ASP A 209 15.64 26.43 8.54
N ARG A 210 16.58 27.38 8.42
CA ARG A 210 17.78 27.26 7.58
C ARG A 210 18.84 28.32 7.90
N SER A 211 20.11 28.07 7.56
CA SER A 211 21.18 29.08 7.55
C SER A 211 21.33 29.77 6.17
N PHE A 212 21.97 30.94 6.14
CA PHE A 212 22.14 31.69 4.89
C PHE A 212 23.38 31.20 4.11
N GLY A 213 23.26 31.17 2.78
CA GLY A 213 24.28 30.64 1.87
C GLY A 213 24.17 29.13 1.62
N PHE A 214 23.31 28.42 2.37
CA PHE A 214 23.09 26.98 2.23
C PHE A 214 22.51 26.60 0.84
N HIS A 215 21.52 27.35 0.33
CA HIS A 215 20.95 27.07 -0.99
C HIS A 215 21.99 27.31 -2.12
N THR A 216 22.76 28.39 -2.02
CA THR A 216 23.87 28.69 -2.94
C THR A 216 24.96 27.62 -2.85
N ALA A 217 25.23 27.07 -1.66
CA ALA A 217 26.20 26.00 -1.46
C ALA A 217 25.75 24.68 -2.09
N VAL A 218 24.46 24.32 -1.99
CA VAL A 218 23.88 23.17 -2.71
C VAL A 218 23.97 23.37 -4.23
N GLU A 219 23.65 24.56 -4.74
CA GLU A 219 23.74 24.91 -6.17
C GLU A 219 25.18 24.89 -6.72
N ALA A 220 26.17 25.23 -5.88
CA ALA A 220 27.59 25.09 -6.20
C ALA A 220 28.06 23.62 -6.11
N ALA A 221 27.55 22.85 -5.14
CA ALA A 221 27.83 21.43 -4.99
C ALA A 221 27.28 20.61 -6.17
N GLN A 222 26.06 20.89 -6.66
CA GLN A 222 25.50 20.27 -7.87
C GLN A 222 26.42 20.45 -9.08
N ARG A 223 27.02 21.64 -9.26
CA ARG A 223 27.99 21.90 -10.35
C ARG A 223 29.27 21.09 -10.22
N ALA A 224 29.75 20.84 -9.00
CA ALA A 224 30.89 19.96 -8.74
C ALA A 224 30.57 18.48 -8.96
N ILE A 225 29.36 18.04 -8.57
CA ILE A 225 28.84 16.69 -8.84
C ILE A 225 28.74 16.44 -10.35
N ALA A 226 28.15 17.37 -11.11
CA ALA A 226 28.04 17.25 -12.57
C ALA A 226 29.43 17.13 -13.24
N ALA A 227 30.41 17.92 -12.79
CA ALA A 227 31.79 17.80 -13.26
C ALA A 227 32.41 16.43 -12.93
N ALA A 228 32.16 15.90 -11.73
CA ALA A 228 32.61 14.57 -11.33
C ALA A 228 31.92 13.44 -12.11
N HIS A 229 30.64 13.60 -12.46
CA HIS A 229 29.90 12.65 -13.29
C HIS A 229 30.49 12.57 -14.70
N VAL A 230 30.77 13.71 -15.35
CA VAL A 230 31.41 13.76 -16.67
C VAL A 230 32.83 13.18 -16.61
N GLU A 231 33.62 13.50 -15.59
CA GLU A 231 34.96 12.95 -15.37
C GLU A 231 34.97 11.44 -15.10
N ALA A 232 33.89 10.89 -14.53
CA ALA A 232 33.71 9.47 -14.27
C ALA A 232 33.21 8.71 -15.51
N GLU A 233 32.19 9.21 -16.21
CA GLU A 233 31.67 8.63 -17.46
C GLU A 233 32.75 8.63 -18.57
N SER A 234 33.63 9.63 -18.58
CA SER A 234 34.75 9.73 -19.53
C SER A 234 35.91 8.75 -19.28
N ALA A 235 35.82 7.87 -18.28
CA ALA A 235 36.89 6.94 -17.92
C ALA A 235 36.39 5.49 -17.71
N VAL A 236 37.17 4.51 -18.17
CA VAL A 236 36.84 3.08 -17.98
C VAL A 236 36.91 2.71 -16.50
N ASN A 237 35.81 2.15 -15.98
CA ASN A 237 35.56 1.95 -14.54
C ASN A 237 35.84 3.26 -13.75
N GLY A 238 35.32 4.38 -14.24
CA GLY A 238 35.57 5.71 -13.67
C GLY A 238 34.83 5.94 -12.35
N VAL A 239 35.48 6.60 -11.39
CA VAL A 239 34.83 7.02 -10.13
C VAL A 239 35.03 8.51 -9.92
N GLY A 240 33.93 9.24 -9.84
CA GLY A 240 33.88 10.66 -9.54
C GLY A 240 33.63 10.88 -8.05
N LEU A 241 34.70 11.04 -7.28
CA LEU A 241 34.60 11.29 -5.84
C LEU A 241 34.55 12.81 -5.57
N VAL A 242 33.54 13.27 -4.84
CA VAL A 242 33.34 14.69 -4.49
C VAL A 242 33.28 14.84 -2.97
N LYS A 243 34.21 15.61 -2.39
CA LYS A 243 34.11 16.02 -0.99
C LYS A 243 33.20 17.24 -0.87
N LEU A 244 32.17 17.17 -0.04
CA LEU A 244 31.28 18.29 0.26
C LEU A 244 31.41 18.75 1.72
N MET A 245 30.90 19.95 1.99
CA MET A 245 30.71 20.47 3.34
C MET A 245 29.67 19.63 4.09
N GLY A 246 29.72 19.68 5.42
CA GLY A 246 29.04 18.73 6.31
C GLY A 246 30.01 18.17 7.34
N ARG A 247 30.46 19.03 8.25
CA ARG A 247 31.44 18.71 9.29
C ARG A 247 30.82 17.95 10.46
N THR A 248 29.58 18.30 10.83
CA THR A 248 28.83 17.62 11.90
C THR A 248 27.43 17.17 11.49
N ALA A 249 26.90 17.68 10.38
CA ALA A 249 25.61 17.27 9.81
C ALA A 249 25.70 17.12 8.28
N GLY A 250 24.98 16.15 7.72
CA GLY A 250 25.04 15.77 6.31
C GLY A 250 24.24 16.63 5.31
N HIS A 251 23.63 17.75 5.72
CA HIS A 251 22.58 18.44 4.92
C HIS A 251 23.01 18.85 3.51
N ILE A 252 24.22 19.39 3.31
CA ILE A 252 24.68 19.74 1.95
C ILE A 252 24.82 18.49 1.09
N ALA A 253 25.38 17.39 1.62
CA ALA A 253 25.49 16.13 0.89
C ALA A 253 24.10 15.54 0.55
N LEU A 254 23.18 15.51 1.52
CA LEU A 254 21.79 15.08 1.33
C LEU A 254 21.07 15.90 0.25
N HIS A 255 21.08 17.23 0.38
CA HIS A 255 20.36 18.10 -0.55
C HIS A 255 21.02 18.14 -1.95
N ALA A 256 22.36 18.09 -2.03
CA ALA A 256 23.05 18.02 -3.31
C ALA A 256 22.83 16.68 -4.01
N THR A 257 22.77 15.55 -3.28
CA THR A 257 22.42 14.24 -3.83
C THR A 257 20.97 14.19 -4.34
N LEU A 258 20.00 14.66 -3.55
CA LEU A 258 18.59 14.67 -3.94
C LEU A 258 18.29 15.62 -5.11
N SER A 259 19.11 16.66 -5.33
CA SER A 259 18.90 17.67 -6.37
C SER A 259 19.78 17.52 -7.63
N SER A 260 20.90 16.79 -7.57
CA SER A 260 21.69 16.44 -8.76
C SER A 260 21.13 15.22 -9.49
N HIS A 261 20.66 14.21 -8.76
CA HIS A 261 20.30 12.87 -9.26
C HIS A 261 21.45 12.06 -9.90
N ASP A 262 22.65 12.62 -9.96
CA ASP A 262 23.84 12.05 -10.62
C ASP A 262 24.71 11.17 -9.69
N VAL A 263 24.31 10.97 -8.43
CA VAL A 263 25.10 10.38 -7.34
C VAL A 263 24.70 8.92 -7.07
N ASP A 264 25.69 8.03 -7.01
CA ASP A 264 25.55 6.59 -6.74
C ASP A 264 25.77 6.20 -5.28
N CYS A 265 26.46 7.03 -4.51
CA CYS A 265 26.66 6.83 -3.08
C CYS A 265 26.79 8.18 -2.36
N CYS A 266 26.07 8.35 -1.25
CA CYS A 266 26.12 9.53 -0.39
C CYS A 266 26.55 9.11 1.02
N LEU A 267 27.68 9.63 1.49
CA LEU A 267 28.26 9.32 2.80
C LEU A 267 28.23 10.58 3.68
N ILE A 268 27.63 10.47 4.87
CA ILE A 268 27.39 11.58 5.81
C ILE A 268 27.95 11.26 7.21
N PRO A 269 28.17 12.25 8.09
CA PRO A 269 28.67 12.00 9.45
C PRO A 269 27.75 11.16 10.34
N GLU A 270 26.44 11.12 10.05
CA GLU A 270 25.41 10.47 10.86
C GLU A 270 25.27 8.95 10.65
N GLU A 271 25.90 8.38 9.63
CA GLU A 271 25.79 6.96 9.27
C GLU A 271 27.20 6.31 9.23
N ASP A 272 27.43 5.26 10.04
CA ASP A 272 28.67 4.49 10.01
C ASP A 272 28.69 3.51 8.81
N PHE A 273 29.88 3.17 8.30
CA PHE A 273 30.06 2.23 7.19
C PHE A 273 31.42 1.51 7.26
N TYR A 274 31.57 0.41 6.52
CA TYR A 274 32.85 -0.30 6.35
C TYR A 274 33.24 -0.47 4.87
N LEU A 275 34.54 -0.61 4.61
CA LEU A 275 35.10 -0.58 3.25
C LEU A 275 35.03 -1.92 2.51
N ARG A 276 35.53 -3.00 3.13
CA ARG A 276 35.85 -4.28 2.46
C ARG A 276 35.06 -5.46 3.05
N GLY A 277 34.81 -6.48 2.25
CA GLY A 277 34.11 -7.71 2.64
C GLY A 277 32.60 -7.65 2.43
N ALA A 278 31.94 -8.81 2.54
CA ALA A 278 30.58 -9.06 2.08
C ALA A 278 29.59 -7.95 2.46
N GLY A 279 29.08 -7.20 1.48
CA GLY A 279 28.13 -6.09 1.66
C GLY A 279 28.73 -4.72 1.97
N GLY A 280 30.06 -4.57 1.96
CA GLY A 280 30.78 -3.32 2.23
C GLY A 280 30.78 -2.31 1.07
N LEU A 281 31.28 -1.10 1.35
CA LEU A 281 31.29 0.02 0.41
C LEU A 281 31.99 -0.30 -0.92
N PHE A 282 33.11 -1.01 -0.90
CA PHE A 282 33.88 -1.29 -2.12
C PHE A 282 33.24 -2.36 -3.01
N GLU A 283 32.62 -3.39 -2.42
CA GLU A 283 31.79 -4.34 -3.18
C GLU A 283 30.57 -3.66 -3.79
N PHE A 284 29.93 -2.76 -3.05
CA PHE A 284 28.82 -1.95 -3.54
C PHE A 284 29.23 -1.06 -4.71
N LEU A 285 30.33 -0.30 -4.57
CA LEU A 285 30.85 0.56 -5.64
C LEU A 285 31.29 -0.26 -6.85
N TYR A 286 31.96 -1.40 -6.67
CA TYR A 286 32.29 -2.32 -7.76
C TYR A 286 31.02 -2.80 -8.48
N GLY A 287 29.99 -3.23 -7.75
CA GLY A 287 28.69 -3.59 -8.32
C GLY A 287 28.06 -2.47 -9.16
N ARG A 288 28.08 -1.22 -8.65
CA ARG A 288 27.60 -0.03 -9.39
C ARG A 288 28.43 0.26 -10.65
N ILE A 289 29.75 0.19 -10.54
CA ILE A 289 30.67 0.42 -11.66
C ILE A 289 30.52 -0.66 -12.74
N LYS A 290 30.27 -1.93 -12.38
CA LYS A 290 29.94 -3.00 -13.34
C LYS A 290 28.54 -2.89 -13.94
N GLU A 291 27.59 -2.28 -13.24
CA GLU A 291 26.24 -1.99 -13.76
C GLU A 291 26.23 -0.82 -14.74
N LYS A 292 26.96 0.27 -14.44
CA LYS A 292 26.88 1.57 -15.14
C LYS A 292 28.07 1.90 -16.04
N GLY A 293 29.26 1.35 -15.75
CA GLY A 293 30.55 1.74 -16.36
C GLY A 293 31.33 2.76 -15.51
N HIS A 294 30.64 3.53 -14.68
CA HIS A 294 31.20 4.51 -13.74
C HIS A 294 30.36 4.60 -12.46
N ALA A 295 30.83 5.34 -11.46
CA ALA A 295 30.05 5.72 -10.29
C ALA A 295 30.45 7.11 -9.74
N VAL A 296 29.48 7.85 -9.18
CA VAL A 296 29.72 9.12 -8.49
C VAL A 296 29.49 8.97 -6.99
N VAL A 297 30.49 9.34 -6.19
CA VAL A 297 30.46 9.24 -4.73
C VAL A 297 30.54 10.64 -4.13
N VAL A 298 29.52 11.02 -3.37
CA VAL A 298 29.52 12.22 -2.54
C VAL A 298 29.89 11.83 -1.11
N VAL A 299 30.90 12.48 -0.56
CA VAL A 299 31.32 12.30 0.84
C VAL A 299 31.35 13.65 1.56
N ALA A 300 30.59 13.78 2.64
CA ALA A 300 30.68 14.92 3.53
C ALA A 300 32.00 14.87 4.32
N GLU A 301 32.64 16.00 4.59
CA GLU A 301 33.99 16.02 5.19
C GLU A 301 34.09 15.36 6.58
N GLY A 302 32.99 15.27 7.34
CA GLY A 302 32.93 14.54 8.62
C GLY A 302 32.64 13.04 8.53
N ALA A 303 32.21 12.52 7.37
CA ALA A 303 31.91 11.10 7.21
C ALA A 303 33.17 10.24 7.38
N GLY A 304 33.04 9.05 7.97
CA GLY A 304 34.13 8.06 8.04
C GLY A 304 35.40 8.47 8.81
N GLN A 305 35.44 9.61 9.51
CA GLN A 305 36.65 10.11 10.22
C GLN A 305 37.21 9.15 11.29
N ARG A 306 36.43 8.15 11.73
CA ARG A 306 36.85 7.04 12.62
C ARG A 306 37.70 5.98 11.91
N LEU A 307 37.56 5.83 10.59
CA LEU A 307 38.19 4.78 9.79
C LEU A 307 39.61 5.15 9.33
N ILE A 308 39.96 6.45 9.35
CA ILE A 308 41.20 6.98 8.78
C ILE A 308 42.37 6.74 9.76
N PRO A 309 43.39 5.93 9.41
CA PRO A 309 44.53 5.69 10.29
C PRO A 309 45.35 6.97 10.50
N ARG A 310 45.72 7.26 11.77
CA ARG A 310 46.53 8.44 12.13
C ARG A 310 48.00 8.05 12.34
N PRO A 311 48.91 8.28 11.37
CA PRO A 311 50.31 7.89 11.54
C PRO A 311 50.98 8.68 12.66
N GLY A 312 51.64 7.98 13.59
CA GLY A 312 52.47 8.56 14.65
C GLY A 312 51.75 9.03 15.92
N ALA A 313 50.41 8.94 15.99
CA ALA A 313 49.65 9.35 17.18
C ALA A 313 49.26 8.16 18.08
N GLY A 314 49.63 8.23 19.36
CA GLY A 314 48.97 7.43 20.41
C GLY A 314 47.53 7.87 20.66
N PRO A 315 46.74 7.18 21.50
CA PRO A 315 45.27 7.32 21.57
C PRO A 315 44.69 8.70 21.93
N CYS A 316 45.51 9.71 22.26
CA CYS A 316 45.05 10.98 22.87
C CYS A 316 45.70 12.25 22.26
N GLN A 317 45.99 12.29 20.96
CA GLN A 317 46.36 13.55 20.28
C GLN A 317 45.46 13.85 19.08
N GLN A 318 44.39 14.61 19.32
CA GLN A 318 43.72 15.39 18.28
C GLN A 318 44.51 16.69 18.04
N GLN A 319 44.96 16.90 16.81
CA GLN A 319 45.37 18.22 16.35
C GLN A 319 44.15 19.13 16.26
N HIS A 320 44.30 20.41 16.59
CA HIS A 320 43.23 21.42 16.57
C HIS A 320 43.65 22.60 15.70
N ASP A 321 42.68 23.32 15.12
CA ASP A 321 42.96 24.56 14.36
C ASP A 321 43.19 25.78 15.28
N GLU A 322 43.60 26.92 14.71
CA GLU A 322 43.80 28.20 15.42
C GLU A 322 42.56 28.72 16.19
N SER A 323 41.40 28.06 16.05
CA SER A 323 40.16 28.38 16.77
C SER A 323 39.74 27.26 17.72
N GLY A 324 40.62 26.30 18.02
CA GLY A 324 40.38 25.21 18.96
C GLY A 324 39.50 24.07 18.45
N ASN A 325 39.27 23.94 17.14
CA ASN A 325 38.41 22.89 16.57
C ASN A 325 39.23 21.66 16.14
N PRO A 326 38.81 20.42 16.44
CA PRO A 326 39.51 19.22 15.99
C PRO A 326 39.72 19.19 14.47
N ALA A 327 40.98 19.08 14.04
CA ALA A 327 41.35 18.98 12.64
C ALA A 327 40.88 17.64 12.06
N PHE A 328 40.17 17.71 10.93
CA PHE A 328 39.72 16.55 10.16
C PHE A 328 40.76 16.20 9.11
N LEU A 329 40.91 14.90 8.81
CA LEU A 329 41.74 14.43 7.70
C LEU A 329 40.92 14.44 6.41
N ASP A 330 41.57 14.56 5.25
CA ASP A 330 40.86 14.53 3.97
C ASP A 330 40.37 13.10 3.65
N VAL A 331 39.12 12.82 4.04
CA VAL A 331 38.40 11.59 3.73
C VAL A 331 38.30 11.32 2.22
N GLY A 332 38.21 12.36 1.38
CA GLY A 332 38.16 12.22 -0.07
C GLY A 332 39.50 11.75 -0.65
N ALA A 333 40.60 12.34 -0.20
CA ALA A 333 41.95 11.89 -0.58
C ALA A 333 42.25 10.47 -0.07
N TRP A 334 41.87 10.15 1.17
CA TRP A 334 42.07 8.82 1.77
C TRP A 334 41.21 7.74 1.10
N LEU A 335 39.90 7.95 0.95
CA LEU A 335 39.00 6.96 0.34
C LEU A 335 39.40 6.65 -1.12
N LYS A 336 39.91 7.64 -1.85
CA LYS A 336 40.52 7.46 -3.18
C LYS A 336 41.78 6.59 -3.16
N ALA A 337 42.58 6.63 -2.10
CA ALA A 337 43.77 5.78 -1.96
C ALA A 337 43.36 4.33 -1.65
N GLU A 338 42.49 4.13 -0.66
CA GLU A 338 41.99 2.80 -0.25
C GLU A 338 41.27 2.08 -1.39
N LEU A 339 40.38 2.77 -2.12
CA LEU A 339 39.65 2.19 -3.24
C LEU A 339 40.56 1.81 -4.42
N ARG A 340 41.65 2.58 -4.65
CA ARG A 340 42.67 2.23 -5.65
C ARG A 340 43.51 1.04 -5.23
N ALA A 341 43.88 0.94 -3.95
CA ALA A 341 44.62 -0.20 -3.41
C ALA A 341 43.79 -1.49 -3.53
N TRP A 342 42.53 -1.44 -3.08
CA TRP A 342 41.60 -2.57 -3.17
C TRP A 342 41.35 -3.04 -4.61
N TRP A 343 41.15 -2.12 -5.56
CA TRP A 343 40.95 -2.50 -6.96
C TRP A 343 42.20 -3.15 -7.58
N ALA A 344 43.40 -2.66 -7.25
CA ALA A 344 44.65 -3.26 -7.71
C ALA A 344 44.92 -4.67 -7.13
N GLU A 345 44.31 -4.97 -5.98
CA GLU A 345 44.44 -6.22 -5.22
C GLU A 345 43.43 -7.27 -5.71
N GLU A 346 42.12 -6.97 -5.67
CA GLU A 346 41.05 -7.93 -6.00
C GLU A 346 40.76 -8.03 -7.51
N HIS A 347 41.09 -6.98 -8.28
CA HIS A 347 40.67 -6.82 -9.69
C HIS A 347 41.87 -6.53 -10.61
N ALA A 348 43.00 -7.16 -10.29
CA ALA A 348 44.25 -7.07 -11.05
C ALA A 348 44.06 -7.39 -12.54
N GLY A 349 44.40 -6.42 -13.40
CA GLY A 349 44.27 -6.51 -14.85
C GLY A 349 43.13 -5.65 -15.44
N GLU A 350 42.22 -5.12 -14.62
CA GLU A 350 41.21 -4.17 -15.07
C GLU A 350 41.71 -2.72 -15.03
N LEU A 351 41.34 -1.91 -16.03
CA LEU A 351 41.56 -0.46 -16.03
C LEU A 351 40.61 0.21 -15.04
N PHE A 352 41.11 1.11 -14.18
CA PHE A 352 40.33 1.77 -13.14
C PHE A 352 40.80 3.21 -12.90
N THR A 353 39.87 4.18 -12.77
CA THR A 353 40.21 5.61 -12.68
C THR A 353 39.37 6.37 -11.65
N VAL A 354 39.92 6.58 -10.45
CA VAL A 354 39.32 7.53 -9.47
C VAL A 354 39.77 8.96 -9.75
N LYS A 355 38.83 9.83 -10.12
CA LYS A 355 38.96 11.29 -10.13
C LYS A 355 38.39 11.84 -8.82
N TYR A 356 39.03 12.87 -8.25
CA TYR A 356 38.63 13.47 -6.97
C TYR A 356 38.53 14.98 -7.14
N ILE A 357 37.39 15.54 -6.75
CA ILE A 357 37.12 16.98 -6.81
C ILE A 357 36.85 17.47 -5.37
N ASP A 358 37.63 18.47 -4.94
CA ASP A 358 37.33 19.25 -3.74
C ASP A 358 36.83 20.66 -4.11
N PRO A 359 35.51 20.86 -4.24
CA PRO A 359 34.90 22.16 -4.50
C PRO A 359 34.82 23.09 -3.28
N THR A 360 35.40 22.75 -2.12
CA THR A 360 35.27 23.52 -0.85
C THR A 360 35.31 25.04 -1.03
N TYR A 361 36.34 25.56 -1.71
CA TYR A 361 36.49 27.01 -1.88
C TYR A 361 35.52 27.57 -2.94
N MET A 362 35.21 26.80 -3.98
CA MET A 362 34.22 27.16 -5.01
C MET A 362 32.78 27.22 -4.47
N ILE A 363 32.48 26.44 -3.44
CA ILE A 363 31.20 26.47 -2.71
C ILE A 363 31.12 27.69 -1.78
N ARG A 364 32.23 28.05 -1.12
CA ARG A 364 32.25 29.06 -0.04
C ARG A 364 32.52 30.50 -0.50
N ALA A 365 33.17 30.68 -1.65
CA ALA A 365 33.63 31.97 -2.14
C ALA A 365 32.79 32.55 -3.30
N VAL A 366 31.66 31.92 -3.67
CA VAL A 366 30.71 32.47 -4.66
C VAL A 366 29.80 33.54 -4.04
N ALA A 367 29.26 34.42 -4.89
CA ALA A 367 28.18 35.32 -4.51
C ALA A 367 26.90 34.52 -4.22
N ALA A 368 26.05 35.01 -3.32
CA ALA A 368 24.77 34.37 -3.01
C ALA A 368 23.80 34.43 -4.21
N ASN A 369 22.98 33.39 -4.36
CA ASN A 369 21.88 33.39 -5.33
C ASN A 369 20.70 34.25 -4.84
N ALA A 370 19.65 34.39 -5.67
CA ALA A 370 18.53 35.28 -5.37
C ALA A 370 17.78 34.93 -4.08
N ALA A 371 17.68 33.63 -3.72
CA ALA A 371 17.00 33.18 -2.51
C ALA A 371 17.80 33.47 -1.25
N ASP A 372 19.12 33.22 -1.28
CA ASP A 372 20.01 33.56 -0.16
C ASP A 372 20.20 35.08 -0.01
N ASN A 373 20.22 35.86 -1.09
CA ASN A 373 20.29 37.32 -1.01
C ASN A 373 19.08 37.91 -0.28
N LEU A 374 17.85 37.52 -0.67
CA LEU A 374 16.62 37.94 0.01
C LEU A 374 16.64 37.55 1.50
N TYR A 375 17.16 36.36 1.82
CA TYR A 375 17.30 35.90 3.20
C TYR A 375 18.33 36.76 3.98
N CYS A 376 19.48 37.08 3.37
CA CYS A 376 20.48 37.98 3.96
C CYS A 376 19.91 39.37 4.27
N THR A 377 19.08 39.93 3.38
CA THR A 377 18.37 41.20 3.62
C THR A 377 17.45 41.13 4.84
N LEU A 378 16.64 40.08 4.94
CA LEU A 378 15.70 39.92 6.05
C LEU A 378 16.41 39.67 7.39
N LEU A 379 17.54 38.95 7.39
CA LEU A 379 18.41 38.81 8.58
C LEU A 379 19.03 40.15 8.99
N ALA A 380 19.62 40.89 8.05
CA ALA A 380 20.25 42.18 8.33
C ALA A 380 19.25 43.21 8.88
N HIS A 381 18.08 43.36 8.24
CA HIS A 381 17.03 44.25 8.73
C HIS A 381 16.52 43.82 10.11
N SER A 382 16.33 42.51 10.33
CA SER A 382 15.96 41.97 11.65
C SER A 382 16.99 42.31 12.73
N ALA A 383 18.29 42.18 12.43
CA ALA A 383 19.39 42.53 13.34
C ALA A 383 19.37 44.03 13.69
N ILE A 384 19.25 44.92 12.69
CA ILE A 384 19.14 46.37 12.90
C ILE A 384 17.95 46.69 13.80
N HIS A 385 16.77 46.14 13.48
CA HIS A 385 15.55 46.41 14.24
C HIS A 385 15.65 45.96 15.71
N GLY A 386 16.37 44.86 15.99
CA GLY A 386 16.59 44.36 17.34
C GLY A 386 17.60 45.21 18.11
N ALA A 387 18.75 45.49 17.49
CA ALA A 387 19.81 46.30 18.11
C ALA A 387 19.34 47.74 18.38
N MET A 388 18.68 48.39 17.41
CA MET A 388 18.12 49.74 17.60
C MET A 388 17.00 49.76 18.65
N ALA A 389 16.25 48.67 18.84
CA ALA A 389 15.27 48.52 19.91
C ALA A 389 15.88 48.12 21.28
N GLY A 390 17.20 48.03 21.40
CA GLY A 390 17.89 47.78 22.66
C GLY A 390 18.05 46.31 23.08
N TYR A 391 17.70 45.36 22.21
CA TYR A 391 18.02 43.94 22.45
C TYR A 391 19.53 43.70 22.24
N THR A 392 20.13 42.84 23.06
CA THR A 392 21.56 42.45 22.95
C THR A 392 21.75 40.96 23.26
N GLY A 393 22.86 40.37 22.82
CA GLY A 393 23.14 38.95 23.03
C GLY A 393 22.22 38.01 22.23
N PHE A 394 21.67 38.48 21.11
CA PHE A 394 20.68 37.77 20.29
C PHE A 394 21.18 37.47 18.87
N VAL A 395 20.48 36.55 18.21
CA VAL A 395 20.63 36.17 16.80
C VAL A 395 19.25 36.23 16.14
N PRO A 396 19.05 36.94 15.01
CA PRO A 396 17.82 36.83 14.25
C PRO A 396 17.84 35.56 13.39
N GLY A 397 16.71 34.87 13.29
CA GLY A 397 16.60 33.66 12.46
C GLY A 397 15.15 33.31 12.10
N PRO A 398 14.93 32.59 10.99
CA PRO A 398 13.63 32.07 10.61
C PRO A 398 13.27 30.88 11.50
N ILE A 399 12.06 30.88 12.04
CA ILE A 399 11.47 29.85 12.89
C ILE A 399 10.02 29.69 12.40
N ASN A 400 9.68 28.52 11.86
CA ASN A 400 8.37 28.23 11.28
C ASN A 400 7.91 29.32 10.27
N GLY A 401 8.83 29.76 9.41
CA GLY A 401 8.58 30.76 8.37
C GLY A 401 8.46 32.22 8.85
N ASN A 402 8.59 32.49 10.16
CA ASN A 402 8.60 33.83 10.74
C ASN A 402 9.99 34.15 11.32
N TYR A 403 10.40 35.42 11.38
CA TYR A 403 11.71 35.79 11.94
C TYR A 403 11.58 36.05 13.44
N GLY A 404 12.39 35.36 14.25
CA GLY A 404 12.47 35.53 15.71
C GLY A 404 13.84 36.01 16.17
N TYR A 405 13.92 36.47 17.42
CA TYR A 405 15.17 36.79 18.12
C TYR A 405 15.51 35.69 19.12
N ILE A 406 16.63 35.01 18.91
CA ILE A 406 17.07 33.81 19.64
C ILE A 406 18.30 34.16 20.49
N PRO A 407 18.42 33.69 21.75
CA PRO A 407 19.63 33.90 22.55
C PRO A 407 20.89 33.28 21.91
N VAL A 408 22.02 33.99 21.89
CA VAL A 408 23.29 33.50 21.31
C VAL A 408 23.76 32.18 21.93
N ALA A 409 23.56 31.99 23.24
CA ALA A 409 23.93 30.76 23.94
C ALA A 409 23.19 29.53 23.39
N GLU A 410 21.87 29.65 23.16
CA GLU A 410 21.07 28.53 22.66
C GLU A 410 21.43 28.17 21.21
N VAL A 411 21.76 29.17 20.39
CA VAL A 411 22.28 28.98 19.01
C VAL A 411 23.62 28.25 18.98
N ALA A 412 24.43 28.35 20.04
CA ALA A 412 25.72 27.66 20.14
C ALA A 412 25.58 26.18 20.58
N GLU A 413 24.51 25.84 21.28
CA GLU A 413 24.26 24.48 21.78
C GLU A 413 23.37 23.64 20.84
N ALA A 414 22.34 24.26 20.25
CA ALA A 414 21.33 23.55 19.47
C ALA A 414 21.84 23.11 18.08
N ARG A 415 21.77 21.81 17.81
CA ARG A 415 22.24 21.20 16.55
C ARG A 415 21.08 20.71 15.68
N ASN A 416 21.29 20.73 14.38
CA ASN A 416 20.39 20.18 13.36
C ASN A 416 21.09 19.03 12.60
N PRO A 417 21.16 17.80 13.15
CA PRO A 417 21.64 16.63 12.40
C PRO A 417 20.65 16.22 11.30
N VAL A 418 21.10 15.43 10.33
CA VAL A 418 20.21 14.69 9.43
C VAL A 418 19.56 13.54 10.20
N ASP A 419 18.23 13.49 10.24
CA ASP A 419 17.52 12.30 10.70
C ASP A 419 17.58 11.20 9.63
N THR A 420 18.39 10.17 9.88
CA THR A 420 18.52 9.00 8.99
C THR A 420 17.31 8.08 9.00
N LYS A 421 16.34 8.30 9.92
CA LYS A 421 15.07 7.55 9.97
C LYS A 421 13.94 8.27 9.24
N ASP A 422 14.10 9.55 8.90
CA ASP A 422 13.12 10.34 8.16
C ASP A 422 13.06 9.96 6.67
N HIS A 423 11.93 10.25 6.04
CA HIS A 423 11.67 10.02 4.62
C HIS A 423 12.73 10.64 3.68
N LYS A 424 13.41 11.71 4.10
CA LYS A 424 14.47 12.37 3.32
C LYS A 424 15.70 11.47 3.13
N TRP A 425 16.17 10.81 4.19
CA TRP A 425 17.30 9.87 4.07
C TRP A 425 16.88 8.57 3.38
N ALA A 426 15.67 8.08 3.67
CA ALA A 426 15.08 6.98 2.90
C ALA A 426 15.02 7.29 1.38
N TRP A 427 14.76 8.55 1.01
CA TRP A 427 14.81 8.99 -0.39
C TRP A 427 16.25 9.07 -0.93
N VAL A 428 17.24 9.53 -0.16
CA VAL A 428 18.67 9.45 -0.54
C VAL A 428 19.06 8.02 -0.86
N ARG A 429 18.84 7.09 0.08
CA ARG A 429 19.11 5.65 -0.13
C ARG A 429 18.36 5.08 -1.32
N SER A 430 17.15 5.58 -1.62
CA SER A 430 16.37 5.17 -2.79
C SER A 430 16.88 5.73 -4.14
N VAL A 431 17.57 6.88 -4.18
CA VAL A 431 18.14 7.41 -5.44
C VAL A 431 19.54 6.89 -5.72
N THR A 432 20.37 6.75 -4.67
CA THR A 432 21.69 6.09 -4.76
C THR A 432 21.56 4.56 -4.87
N ASN A 433 20.46 4.01 -4.36
CA ASN A 433 20.24 2.57 -4.20
C ASN A 433 21.33 1.92 -3.33
N GLN A 434 21.79 2.62 -2.29
CA GLN A 434 22.84 2.17 -1.36
C GLN A 434 22.26 1.41 -0.14
N PRO A 435 22.97 0.38 0.38
CA PRO A 435 22.60 -0.31 1.61
C PRO A 435 23.09 0.44 2.86
N ASP A 436 22.76 -0.10 4.04
CA ASP A 436 23.12 0.45 5.35
C ASP A 436 24.48 -0.07 5.89
N PHE A 437 25.26 -0.79 5.07
CA PHE A 437 26.63 -1.22 5.35
C PHE A 437 26.88 -1.85 6.75
N VAL A 438 26.13 -2.90 7.11
CA VAL A 438 26.27 -3.66 8.38
C VAL A 438 26.53 -5.17 8.15
N HIS A 439 27.37 -5.80 8.99
CA HIS A 439 27.72 -7.24 8.92
C HIS A 439 26.65 -8.19 9.51
N SER A 440 26.69 -9.48 9.10
CA SER A 440 25.89 -10.59 9.66
C SER A 440 26.63 -11.94 9.55
N THR A 441 26.27 -12.98 10.33
CA THR A 441 27.06 -14.22 10.49
C THR A 441 26.26 -15.52 10.81
N GLU A 442 26.85 -16.66 10.42
CA GLU A 442 26.59 -18.09 10.78
C GLU A 442 25.35 -18.87 10.23
N ALA A 443 25.57 -20.19 10.01
CA ALA A 443 24.59 -21.20 9.51
C ALA A 443 25.06 -22.66 9.74
N GLN A 444 24.15 -23.63 9.86
CA GLN A 444 24.42 -25.10 9.95
C GLN A 444 23.33 -25.98 9.28
N ALA A 445 23.58 -27.28 9.15
CA ALA A 445 22.74 -28.27 8.44
C ALA A 445 21.59 -28.85 9.30
N ILE A 446 20.52 -29.34 8.66
CA ILE A 446 19.18 -29.49 9.27
C ILE A 446 18.52 -30.84 8.92
N ALA A 447 18.05 -31.57 9.93
CA ALA A 447 17.13 -32.71 9.77
C ALA A 447 15.67 -32.24 9.61
N LEU A 448 14.87 -32.93 8.79
CA LEU A 448 13.56 -32.45 8.34
C LEU A 448 12.38 -33.30 8.88
N SER A 449 11.22 -32.67 9.04
CA SER A 449 10.03 -33.27 9.65
C SER A 449 9.04 -33.79 8.59
N TYR A 450 8.85 -35.10 8.44
CA TYR A 450 8.07 -35.74 7.37
C TYR A 450 6.70 -36.30 7.84
N VAL A 451 5.75 -36.50 6.91
CA VAL A 451 4.40 -37.03 7.16
C VAL A 451 4.16 -38.30 6.34
N VAL A 452 3.86 -39.45 6.98
CA VAL A 452 3.72 -40.81 6.42
C VAL A 452 2.25 -41.31 6.43
N TYR A 453 1.79 -41.90 5.33
CA TYR A 453 0.38 -42.31 5.13
C TYR A 453 0.17 -43.82 4.94
N LEU A 454 -0.98 -44.33 5.36
CA LEU A 454 -1.37 -45.76 5.35
C LEU A 454 -2.85 -46.01 4.95
N GLY A 455 -3.58 -45.00 4.44
CA GLY A 455 -4.98 -45.13 4.01
C GLY A 455 -6.02 -44.80 5.10
N ASP A 456 -7.06 -45.62 5.26
CA ASP A 456 -8.09 -45.50 6.33
C ASP A 456 -8.24 -46.81 7.12
N HIS A 457 -8.97 -46.79 8.24
CA HIS A 457 -9.10 -47.92 9.18
C HIS A 457 -10.30 -48.83 8.88
N SER A 458 -10.05 -50.13 8.80
CA SER A 458 -11.02 -51.15 8.35
C SER A 458 -12.03 -51.62 9.42
N HIS A 459 -12.42 -50.78 10.38
CA HIS A 459 -13.24 -51.18 11.54
C HIS A 459 -14.47 -50.27 11.74
N GLY A 460 -15.66 -50.87 11.87
CA GLY A 460 -16.95 -50.18 11.83
C GLY A 460 -17.36 -49.39 13.08
N ARG A 461 -18.41 -48.56 12.94
CA ARG A 461 -18.97 -47.70 13.99
C ARG A 461 -19.68 -48.51 15.09
N ALA A 462 -19.00 -48.77 16.21
CA ALA A 462 -19.64 -49.22 17.47
C ALA A 462 -18.95 -48.60 18.71
N GLY A 463 -19.75 -48.01 19.60
CA GLY A 463 -19.30 -47.17 20.71
C GLY A 463 -18.89 -47.94 21.98
N ALA A 464 -17.77 -48.66 21.95
CA ALA A 464 -17.07 -49.12 23.15
C ALA A 464 -15.59 -49.46 22.85
N ALA A 465 -15.33 -50.22 21.78
CA ALA A 465 -14.01 -50.67 21.38
C ALA A 465 -13.07 -49.57 20.84
N LEU A 466 -13.52 -48.31 20.77
CA LEU A 466 -12.83 -47.24 20.06
C LEU A 466 -11.45 -46.88 20.65
N ALA A 467 -11.27 -47.02 21.98
CA ALA A 467 -9.98 -46.84 22.63
C ALA A 467 -8.99 -47.98 22.29
N ALA A 468 -9.44 -49.23 22.42
CA ALA A 468 -8.62 -50.41 22.10
C ALA A 468 -8.22 -50.47 20.61
N ASN A 469 -9.11 -50.04 19.71
CA ASN A 469 -8.82 -49.96 18.27
C ASN A 469 -7.81 -48.86 17.94
N ARG A 470 -7.87 -47.69 18.61
CA ARG A 470 -6.86 -46.63 18.46
C ARG A 470 -5.48 -47.09 18.92
N GLU A 471 -5.39 -47.76 20.07
CA GLU A 471 -4.10 -48.21 20.58
C GLU A 471 -3.51 -49.38 19.77
N ARG A 472 -4.38 -50.24 19.19
CA ARG A 472 -3.97 -51.24 18.19
C ARG A 472 -3.43 -50.59 16.91
N ALA A 473 -4.10 -49.55 16.40
CA ALA A 473 -3.61 -48.79 15.24
C ALA A 473 -2.26 -48.11 15.52
N ARG A 474 -2.15 -47.41 16.66
CA ARG A 474 -0.92 -46.74 17.12
C ARG A 474 0.26 -47.70 17.27
N ARG A 475 0.04 -48.88 17.88
CA ARG A 475 1.06 -49.95 17.92
C ARG A 475 1.51 -50.40 16.54
N SER A 476 0.61 -50.45 15.56
CA SER A 476 0.97 -50.82 14.18
C SER A 476 1.83 -49.75 13.48
N HIS A 477 1.74 -48.48 13.90
CA HIS A 477 2.58 -47.39 13.38
C HIS A 477 3.99 -47.45 13.96
N TYR A 478 4.12 -47.64 15.28
CA TYR A 478 5.41 -47.83 15.93
C TYR A 478 6.14 -49.09 15.43
N ALA A 479 5.42 -50.20 15.21
CA ALA A 479 6.00 -51.40 14.61
C ALA A 479 6.46 -51.19 13.15
N LEU A 480 5.70 -50.41 12.36
CA LEU A 480 6.02 -50.14 10.97
C LEU A 480 7.26 -49.24 10.84
N LEU A 481 7.31 -48.09 11.54
CA LEU A 481 8.52 -47.26 11.53
C LEU A 481 9.70 -47.97 12.22
N GLY A 482 9.44 -48.72 13.29
CA GLY A 482 10.45 -49.51 13.99
C GLY A 482 11.09 -50.60 13.13
N SER A 483 10.44 -51.06 12.06
CA SER A 483 11.06 -51.98 11.09
C SER A 483 12.08 -51.31 10.16
N VAL A 484 11.96 -49.99 9.91
CA VAL A 484 12.89 -49.20 9.10
C VAL A 484 14.02 -48.64 9.97
N LEU A 485 13.67 -47.95 11.07
CA LEU A 485 14.64 -47.44 12.06
C LEU A 485 15.30 -48.53 12.92
N ARG A 486 14.94 -49.81 12.70
CA ARG A 486 15.38 -51.02 13.42
C ARG A 486 15.22 -50.97 14.95
N SER A 487 14.41 -50.04 15.46
CA SER A 487 14.16 -49.81 16.88
C SER A 487 12.78 -49.18 17.11
N GLU A 488 11.91 -49.88 17.86
CA GLU A 488 10.59 -49.35 18.23
C GLU A 488 10.69 -48.13 19.18
N ALA A 489 11.82 -47.96 19.89
CA ALA A 489 12.06 -46.81 20.74
C ALA A 489 12.36 -45.54 19.92
N ARG A 490 13.33 -45.60 18.99
CA ARG A 490 13.58 -44.47 18.06
C ARG A 490 12.34 -44.13 17.23
N ALA A 491 11.54 -45.12 16.85
CA ALA A 491 10.27 -44.89 16.18
C ALA A 491 9.22 -44.13 17.01
N ARG A 492 9.27 -44.20 18.35
CA ARG A 492 8.33 -43.47 19.22
C ARG A 492 8.76 -42.03 19.45
N ASP A 493 10.05 -41.76 19.56
CA ASP A 493 10.60 -40.40 19.67
C ASP A 493 10.56 -39.66 18.32
N ALA A 494 10.82 -40.37 17.21
CA ALA A 494 10.70 -39.80 15.88
C ALA A 494 9.25 -39.42 15.53
N ILE A 495 8.26 -40.26 15.89
CA ILE A 495 6.84 -40.03 15.58
C ILE A 495 6.23 -38.97 16.52
N PHE A 496 6.12 -37.74 16.01
CA PHE A 496 5.47 -36.63 16.71
C PHE A 496 3.95 -36.53 16.45
N TYR A 497 3.39 -37.21 15.43
CA TYR A 497 1.92 -37.37 15.26
C TYR A 497 1.49 -38.77 14.84
N THR A 498 0.31 -39.22 15.28
CA THR A 498 -0.25 -40.56 14.97
C THR A 498 -1.75 -40.47 14.65
N TYR A 499 -2.15 -40.87 13.43
CA TYR A 499 -3.51 -40.72 12.91
C TYR A 499 -4.31 -42.03 13.07
N THR A 500 -5.28 -42.03 13.98
CA THR A 500 -6.01 -43.24 14.43
C THR A 500 -7.53 -43.10 14.44
N ARG A 501 -8.10 -42.10 13.75
CA ARG A 501 -9.55 -41.79 13.82
C ARG A 501 -10.31 -41.99 12.50
N HIS A 502 -9.88 -41.34 11.43
CA HIS A 502 -10.54 -41.30 10.10
C HIS A 502 -9.52 -41.10 8.95
N ILE A 503 -8.27 -41.47 9.23
CA ILE A 503 -7.03 -41.44 8.46
C ILE A 503 -6.11 -42.42 9.20
N ASN A 504 -5.35 -43.24 8.49
CA ASN A 504 -4.34 -44.17 8.98
C ASN A 504 -2.95 -43.67 8.56
N GLY A 505 -2.04 -43.41 9.49
CA GLY A 505 -0.72 -42.82 9.21
C GLY A 505 -0.08 -42.16 10.44
N PHE A 506 1.07 -41.52 10.26
CA PHE A 506 1.83 -40.84 11.31
C PHE A 506 2.75 -39.77 10.72
N ALA A 507 3.20 -38.78 11.50
CA ALA A 507 4.28 -37.86 11.09
C ALA A 507 5.50 -38.07 11.99
N ALA A 508 6.69 -38.02 11.40
CA ALA A 508 7.96 -38.31 12.06
C ALA A 508 9.10 -37.42 11.54
N THR A 509 10.03 -37.06 12.43
CA THR A 509 11.31 -36.46 12.03
C THR A 509 12.22 -37.56 11.54
N LEU A 510 12.72 -37.44 10.31
CA LEU A 510 13.43 -38.50 9.59
C LEU A 510 14.56 -37.89 8.76
N GLU A 511 15.60 -38.67 8.53
CA GLU A 511 16.59 -38.37 7.49
C GLU A 511 16.02 -38.75 6.10
N GLU A 512 16.53 -38.15 5.01
CA GLU A 512 15.97 -38.37 3.66
C GLU A 512 16.04 -39.84 3.24
N ASP A 513 17.11 -40.52 3.62
CA ASP A 513 17.35 -41.96 3.52
C ASP A 513 16.21 -42.78 4.14
N GLU A 514 15.85 -42.48 5.39
CA GLU A 514 14.83 -43.17 6.18
C GLU A 514 13.43 -42.95 5.58
N ALA A 515 13.14 -41.70 5.19
CA ALA A 515 11.91 -41.34 4.48
C ALA A 515 11.78 -42.06 3.13
N ALA A 516 12.89 -42.25 2.41
CA ALA A 516 12.94 -42.95 1.13
C ALA A 516 12.81 -44.49 1.25
N GLU A 517 13.15 -45.09 2.40
CA GLU A 517 12.89 -46.51 2.66
C GLU A 517 11.41 -46.76 3.04
N LEU A 518 10.85 -45.95 3.94
CA LEU A 518 9.41 -45.97 4.27
C LEU A 518 8.53 -45.81 3.02
N SER A 519 8.92 -44.89 2.14
CA SER A 519 8.29 -44.60 0.84
C SER A 519 8.06 -45.84 -0.05
N ARG A 520 8.84 -46.91 0.12
CA ARG A 520 8.78 -48.14 -0.70
C ARG A 520 7.98 -49.28 -0.06
N HIS A 521 7.60 -49.17 1.21
CA HIS A 521 6.97 -50.27 1.93
C HIS A 521 5.51 -50.47 1.47
N PRO A 522 5.03 -51.69 1.10
CA PRO A 522 3.74 -51.90 0.41
C PRO A 522 2.48 -51.64 1.24
N ARG A 523 2.62 -51.16 2.48
CA ARG A 523 1.52 -50.64 3.33
C ARG A 523 1.57 -49.12 3.52
N VAL A 524 2.66 -48.47 3.07
CA VAL A 524 2.82 -47.01 3.05
C VAL A 524 2.24 -46.50 1.75
N VAL A 525 1.25 -45.64 1.88
CA VAL A 525 0.68 -44.92 0.74
C VAL A 525 1.61 -43.79 0.33
N SER A 526 2.35 -43.11 1.24
CA SER A 526 3.35 -42.05 0.91
C SER A 526 4.05 -41.26 2.09
N VAL A 527 5.00 -40.30 1.83
CA VAL A 527 5.87 -39.50 2.79
C VAL A 527 6.27 -38.00 2.39
N PHE A 528 6.21 -36.89 3.21
CA PHE A 528 6.67 -35.44 2.88
C PHE A 528 6.87 -34.31 4.01
N PRO A 529 7.59 -33.13 3.82
CA PRO A 529 7.93 -32.03 4.84
C PRO A 529 7.13 -30.63 5.02
N ASN A 530 7.63 -29.51 5.69
CA ASN A 530 6.95 -28.24 6.30
C ASN A 530 7.64 -26.75 6.21
N ARG A 531 6.96 -25.50 6.14
CA ARG A 531 7.42 -24.00 6.27
C ARG A 531 6.32 -22.79 6.41
N GLY A 532 6.61 -21.43 6.64
CA GLY A 532 5.63 -20.20 6.71
C GLY A 532 6.05 -18.62 6.79
N HIS A 533 5.24 -17.53 6.40
CA HIS A 533 5.41 -15.96 6.45
C HIS A 533 4.12 -14.92 6.24
N PRO A 534 4.10 -13.52 6.48
CA PRO A 534 2.94 -12.49 6.83
C PRO A 534 2.33 -11.27 5.90
N LEU A 535 1.35 -10.33 6.32
CA LEU A 535 0.25 -9.57 5.48
C LEU A 535 -0.47 -8.13 5.81
N HIS A 536 -1.60 -7.68 5.09
CA HIS A 536 -2.16 -6.28 4.67
C HIS A 536 -3.72 -5.82 4.71
N THR A 537 -4.23 -4.73 3.99
CA THR A 537 -5.56 -4.51 3.17
C THR A 537 -6.25 -3.09 2.88
N THR A 538 -6.13 -2.28 1.78
CA THR A 538 -6.73 -0.85 1.63
C THR A 538 -7.99 -0.49 0.73
N ARG A 539 -7.99 0.72 0.08
CA ARG A 539 -9.04 1.72 -0.38
C ARG A 539 -10.54 1.38 -0.59
N SER A 540 -10.92 0.18 -1.01
CA SER A 540 -12.21 -0.08 -1.72
C SER A 540 -13.52 0.27 -0.98
N TRP A 541 -13.49 0.43 0.33
CA TRP A 541 -14.65 0.71 1.17
C TRP A 541 -15.14 2.17 1.12
N GLU A 542 -14.23 3.11 0.91
CA GLU A 542 -14.56 4.52 0.66
C GLU A 542 -15.38 4.68 -0.63
N PHE A 543 -14.94 4.02 -1.72
CA PHE A 543 -15.65 3.95 -3.01
C PHE A 543 -17.06 3.32 -2.93
N LEU A 544 -17.31 2.49 -1.90
CA LEU A 544 -18.62 1.93 -1.60
C LEU A 544 -19.54 2.87 -0.79
N GLY A 545 -19.02 4.01 -0.33
CA GLY A 545 -19.75 5.00 0.47
C GLY A 545 -19.96 4.60 1.93
N MET A 546 -19.00 3.84 2.49
CA MET A 546 -18.99 3.43 3.89
C MET A 546 -18.47 4.54 4.82
N GLU A 547 -17.53 5.32 4.29
CA GLU A 547 -16.86 6.47 4.89
C GLU A 547 -16.77 7.62 3.87
N GLU A 548 -16.44 8.81 4.35
CA GLU A 548 -16.07 9.97 3.53
C GLU A 548 -14.54 10.03 3.31
N GLU A 549 -14.13 10.92 2.41
CA GLU A 549 -12.76 11.42 2.27
C GLU A 549 -12.16 11.76 3.65
N GLY A 550 -10.89 11.39 3.86
CA GLY A 550 -10.26 11.43 5.19
C GLY A 550 -10.64 10.28 6.13
N GLY A 551 -11.47 9.32 5.69
CA GLY A 551 -11.82 8.11 6.47
C GLY A 551 -12.92 8.30 7.52
N ARG A 552 -13.74 9.36 7.38
CA ARG A 552 -14.76 9.73 8.37
C ARG A 552 -16.05 8.93 8.20
N VAL A 553 -16.46 8.18 9.21
CA VAL A 553 -17.70 7.37 9.16
C VAL A 553 -18.93 8.24 9.44
N ARG A 554 -19.89 8.27 8.51
CA ARG A 554 -21.18 8.96 8.70
C ARG A 554 -22.07 8.20 9.70
N PRO A 555 -22.84 8.87 10.58
CA PRO A 555 -23.85 8.21 11.43
C PRO A 555 -24.91 7.42 10.63
N GLY A 556 -25.22 7.85 9.41
CA GLY A 556 -26.10 7.13 8.48
C GLY A 556 -25.45 5.96 7.72
N SER A 557 -24.16 5.70 7.91
CA SER A 557 -23.44 4.58 7.29
C SER A 557 -23.91 3.25 7.87
N ILE A 558 -23.93 2.20 7.05
CA ILE A 558 -24.17 0.83 7.54
C ILE A 558 -23.15 0.41 8.59
N TRP A 559 -21.90 0.89 8.55
CA TRP A 559 -20.91 0.62 9.61
C TRP A 559 -21.36 1.12 10.98
N ALA A 560 -21.85 2.36 11.08
CA ALA A 560 -22.37 2.88 12.35
C ALA A 560 -23.62 2.11 12.80
N LYS A 561 -24.58 1.88 11.90
CA LYS A 561 -25.82 1.15 12.18
C LYS A 561 -25.60 -0.30 12.64
N ALA A 562 -24.60 -0.98 12.08
CA ALA A 562 -24.27 -2.37 12.36
C ALA A 562 -23.20 -2.56 13.46
N ARG A 563 -22.79 -1.48 14.16
CA ARG A 563 -21.63 -1.48 15.08
C ARG A 563 -20.40 -2.18 14.48
N PHE A 564 -20.09 -1.83 13.22
CA PHE A 564 -19.02 -2.38 12.39
C PHE A 564 -19.04 -3.93 12.20
N GLY A 565 -20.16 -4.59 12.51
CA GLY A 565 -20.32 -6.04 12.42
C GLY A 565 -20.08 -6.81 13.73
N GLU A 566 -19.98 -6.11 14.86
CA GLU A 566 -19.83 -6.71 16.20
C GLU A 566 -20.81 -7.89 16.44
N GLY A 567 -20.30 -8.98 17.00
CA GLY A 567 -21.09 -10.17 17.34
C GLY A 567 -21.39 -11.12 16.17
N VAL A 568 -21.12 -10.71 14.92
CA VAL A 568 -21.24 -11.59 13.74
C VAL A 568 -19.95 -12.35 13.51
N VAL A 569 -20.05 -13.61 13.06
CA VAL A 569 -18.90 -14.42 12.63
C VAL A 569 -18.92 -14.59 11.11
N ILE A 570 -17.87 -14.11 10.43
CA ILE A 570 -17.66 -14.29 9.00
C ILE A 570 -16.56 -15.33 8.80
N GLY A 571 -16.88 -16.41 8.11
CA GLY A 571 -15.91 -17.43 7.71
C GLY A 571 -15.50 -17.33 6.24
N ASN A 572 -14.34 -17.89 5.88
CA ASN A 572 -13.98 -18.13 4.48
C ASN A 572 -13.60 -19.60 4.22
N LEU A 573 -13.96 -20.10 3.03
CA LEU A 573 -13.47 -21.38 2.49
C LEU A 573 -12.44 -21.07 1.39
N ASP A 574 -11.16 -21.24 1.71
CA ASP A 574 -10.08 -20.66 0.90
C ASP A 574 -8.68 -21.31 1.17
N THR A 575 -7.56 -20.64 0.86
CA THR A 575 -6.18 -21.14 1.10
C THR A 575 -5.69 -21.03 2.56
N GLY A 576 -6.52 -20.48 3.46
CA GLY A 576 -6.26 -20.42 4.90
C GLY A 576 -6.37 -19.00 5.48
N VAL A 577 -5.69 -18.81 6.61
CA VAL A 577 -5.47 -17.50 7.25
C VAL A 577 -4.04 -17.41 7.76
N TRP A 578 -3.52 -16.20 7.88
CA TRP A 578 -2.30 -15.96 8.65
C TRP A 578 -2.58 -14.91 9.75
N PRO A 579 -2.44 -15.28 11.04
CA PRO A 579 -2.97 -14.49 12.15
C PRO A 579 -2.13 -13.26 12.52
N GLU A 580 -0.82 -13.24 12.24
CA GLU A 580 0.06 -12.13 12.64
C GLU A 580 -0.09 -10.87 11.75
N ALA A 581 -0.98 -10.90 10.75
CA ALA A 581 -1.35 -9.68 10.03
C ALA A 581 -2.09 -8.71 10.96
N GLY A 582 -1.77 -7.42 10.89
CA GLY A 582 -2.44 -6.38 11.70
C GLY A 582 -3.98 -6.42 11.60
N SER A 583 -4.49 -6.89 10.46
CA SER A 583 -5.90 -7.09 10.14
C SER A 583 -6.64 -8.09 11.04
N PHE A 584 -5.93 -8.93 11.81
CA PHE A 584 -6.50 -9.89 12.77
C PHE A 584 -6.10 -9.64 14.23
N ARG A 585 -5.60 -8.43 14.57
CA ARG A 585 -5.45 -8.00 15.97
C ARG A 585 -6.80 -7.93 16.69
N ASP A 586 -6.83 -8.10 18.00
CA ASP A 586 -8.08 -8.17 18.78
C ASP A 586 -8.19 -7.15 19.92
N ASP A 587 -7.31 -6.15 19.96
CA ASP A 587 -7.41 -5.00 20.88
C ASP A 587 -8.82 -4.36 20.86
N GLY A 588 -9.42 -4.18 22.03
CA GLY A 588 -10.77 -3.63 22.17
C GLY A 588 -11.94 -4.57 21.80
N MET A 589 -11.70 -5.81 21.36
CA MET A 589 -12.80 -6.73 21.04
C MET A 589 -13.39 -7.47 22.24
N GLY A 590 -14.71 -7.66 22.22
CA GLY A 590 -15.43 -8.55 23.13
C GLY A 590 -15.13 -10.04 22.87
N PRO A 591 -15.61 -10.95 23.75
CA PRO A 591 -15.46 -12.40 23.54
C PRO A 591 -16.22 -12.90 22.30
N ALA A 592 -15.90 -14.11 21.84
CA ALA A 592 -16.65 -14.76 20.78
C ALA A 592 -18.15 -14.93 21.16
N PRO A 593 -19.09 -14.91 20.19
CA PRO A 593 -20.52 -15.02 20.47
C PRO A 593 -20.87 -16.35 21.15
N ALA A 594 -21.82 -16.35 22.08
CA ALA A 594 -22.14 -17.53 22.90
C ALA A 594 -22.65 -18.78 22.12
N GLY A 595 -23.03 -18.61 20.85
CA GLY A 595 -23.37 -19.72 19.95
C GLY A 595 -22.18 -20.36 19.23
N TRP A 596 -20.97 -19.78 19.34
CA TRP A 596 -19.76 -20.23 18.65
C TRP A 596 -19.25 -21.57 19.21
N ARG A 597 -18.99 -22.52 18.32
CA ARG A 597 -18.52 -23.89 18.63
C ARG A 597 -17.23 -24.27 17.90
N GLY A 598 -16.75 -23.40 17.02
CA GLY A 598 -15.52 -23.64 16.27
C GLY A 598 -14.26 -23.60 17.13
N ILE A 599 -13.24 -24.30 16.65
CA ILE A 599 -11.96 -24.50 17.36
C ILE A 599 -10.82 -23.75 16.65
N CYS A 600 -9.71 -23.59 17.37
CA CYS A 600 -8.42 -23.33 16.77
C CYS A 600 -7.66 -24.66 16.61
N GLN A 601 -7.59 -25.16 15.39
CA GLN A 601 -7.14 -26.53 15.09
C GLN A 601 -5.63 -26.74 15.33
N ASP A 602 -4.83 -25.67 15.33
CA ASP A 602 -3.36 -25.74 15.32
C ASP A 602 -2.70 -25.62 16.72
N GLN A 603 -3.46 -25.71 17.83
CA GLN A 603 -2.95 -25.58 19.22
C GLN A 603 -1.88 -26.61 19.65
N GLN A 604 -1.50 -27.55 18.78
CA GLN A 604 -0.44 -28.53 19.00
C GLN A 604 0.67 -28.50 17.93
N ALA A 605 0.60 -27.58 16.95
CA ALA A 605 1.66 -27.38 15.97
C ALA A 605 2.88 -26.66 16.60
N SER A 606 4.06 -26.78 15.96
CA SER A 606 5.26 -26.00 16.30
C SER A 606 4.99 -24.49 16.15
N ASP A 607 5.64 -23.65 16.96
CA ASP A 607 5.29 -22.22 17.07
C ASP A 607 5.23 -21.47 15.73
N ASP A 608 6.20 -21.66 14.83
CA ASP A 608 6.21 -21.01 13.49
C ASP A 608 5.04 -21.42 12.57
N ALA A 609 4.45 -22.59 12.82
CA ALA A 609 3.33 -23.12 12.04
C ALA A 609 1.98 -22.89 12.74
N GLN A 610 1.96 -22.79 14.07
CA GLN A 610 0.77 -22.68 14.90
C GLN A 610 0.01 -21.38 14.62
N VAL A 611 -1.24 -21.50 14.16
CA VAL A 611 -2.17 -20.35 14.16
C VAL A 611 -2.78 -20.22 15.55
N ARG A 612 -2.45 -19.12 16.24
CA ARG A 612 -3.03 -18.78 17.55
C ARG A 612 -4.28 -17.90 17.34
N CYS A 613 -5.45 -18.47 17.61
CA CYS A 613 -6.71 -17.75 17.61
C CYS A 613 -6.79 -16.77 18.79
N ASN A 614 -7.45 -15.64 18.58
CA ASN A 614 -7.65 -14.56 19.53
C ASN A 614 -9.13 -14.11 19.48
N ARG A 615 -9.51 -12.95 20.05
CA ARG A 615 -10.93 -12.50 19.98
C ARG A 615 -11.35 -12.03 18.60
N LYS A 616 -10.41 -11.81 17.66
CA LYS A 616 -10.68 -11.39 16.29
C LYS A 616 -10.78 -12.59 15.35
N LEU A 617 -9.71 -13.38 15.23
CA LEU A 617 -9.71 -14.69 14.58
C LEU A 617 -10.11 -15.74 15.62
N ILE A 618 -11.40 -16.04 15.73
CA ILE A 618 -11.95 -16.93 16.78
C ILE A 618 -11.96 -18.41 16.37
N GLY A 619 -11.66 -18.70 15.11
CA GLY A 619 -11.65 -20.04 14.54
C GLY A 619 -10.63 -20.18 13.43
N ALA A 620 -9.94 -21.32 13.42
CA ALA A 620 -9.07 -21.69 12.33
C ALA A 620 -9.10 -23.21 12.18
N ARG A 621 -9.48 -23.70 11.01
CA ARG A 621 -9.63 -25.12 10.67
C ARG A 621 -9.14 -25.40 9.26
N PHE A 622 -8.69 -26.64 9.02
CA PHE A 622 -8.19 -27.05 7.70
C PHE A 622 -8.73 -28.43 7.30
N PHE A 623 -8.91 -28.60 5.99
CA PHE A 623 -9.49 -29.75 5.34
C PHE A 623 -8.65 -30.04 4.09
N ASN A 624 -7.98 -31.18 4.10
CA ASN A 624 -7.08 -31.60 3.03
C ASN A 624 -7.25 -33.08 2.66
N LYS A 625 -8.29 -33.77 3.12
CA LYS A 625 -8.48 -35.19 2.83
C LYS A 625 -8.70 -35.47 1.35
N GLY A 626 -9.45 -34.62 0.66
CA GLY A 626 -9.63 -34.69 -0.80
C GLY A 626 -8.37 -34.32 -1.56
N TYR A 627 -7.65 -33.31 -1.10
CA TYR A 627 -6.33 -32.94 -1.62
C TYR A 627 -5.32 -34.09 -1.50
N LEU A 628 -5.10 -34.59 -0.28
CA LEU A 628 -4.20 -35.70 0.03
C LEU A 628 -4.60 -37.01 -0.67
N ALA A 629 -5.89 -37.22 -0.97
CA ALA A 629 -6.37 -38.36 -1.77
C ALA A 629 -6.06 -38.24 -3.27
N THR A 630 -5.90 -37.02 -3.80
CA THR A 630 -5.58 -36.78 -5.21
C THR A 630 -4.08 -36.65 -5.47
N VAL A 631 -3.40 -35.92 -4.59
CA VAL A 631 -1.97 -35.60 -4.68
C VAL A 631 -1.09 -36.73 -4.13
N GLY A 632 -1.67 -37.60 -3.30
CA GLY A 632 -0.94 -38.52 -2.45
C GLY A 632 -0.25 -37.76 -1.31
N GLN A 633 -0.18 -38.37 -0.13
CA GLN A 633 0.62 -37.87 0.98
C GLN A 633 2.14 -38.08 0.73
N GLN A 634 2.66 -37.82 -0.48
CA GLN A 634 4.09 -37.88 -0.86
C GLN A 634 4.58 -36.59 -1.51
N GLN A 635 3.69 -35.93 -2.26
CA GLN A 635 4.03 -34.79 -3.10
C GLN A 635 3.82 -33.45 -2.37
N VAL A 636 3.33 -33.47 -1.13
CA VAL A 636 2.86 -32.29 -0.38
C VAL A 636 4.01 -31.58 0.36
N GLY A 637 5.22 -31.62 -0.21
CA GLY A 637 6.44 -31.22 0.46
C GLY A 637 6.50 -29.75 0.90
N SER A 638 7.18 -29.54 2.03
CA SER A 638 7.44 -28.23 2.68
C SER A 638 6.19 -27.45 3.09
N ASN A 639 5.07 -28.11 3.43
CA ASN A 639 3.85 -27.43 3.88
C ASN A 639 3.15 -28.18 5.04
N PRO A 640 3.01 -27.60 6.25
CA PRO A 640 2.35 -28.27 7.36
C PRO A 640 0.85 -28.44 7.09
N ALA A 641 0.29 -29.53 7.59
CA ALA A 641 -1.15 -29.67 7.75
C ALA A 641 -1.60 -28.72 8.87
N SER A 642 -1.82 -27.45 8.49
CA SER A 642 -2.18 -26.34 9.35
C SER A 642 -3.17 -25.42 8.64
N THR A 643 -3.74 -24.49 9.39
CA THR A 643 -4.69 -23.47 8.91
C THR A 643 -3.98 -22.28 8.26
N ARG A 644 -2.65 -22.22 8.39
CA ARG A 644 -1.76 -21.14 7.96
C ARG A 644 -1.79 -20.96 6.44
N ASP A 645 -2.03 -19.75 5.97
CA ASP A 645 -2.13 -19.43 4.54
C ASP A 645 -0.75 -19.35 3.88
N THR A 646 -0.54 -20.20 2.87
CA THR A 646 0.74 -20.33 2.15
C THR A 646 0.70 -19.88 0.69
N ASP A 647 -0.36 -19.18 0.32
CA ASP A 647 -0.63 -18.70 -1.03
C ASP A 647 -0.92 -17.19 -0.99
N GLY A 648 -1.75 -16.76 -0.03
CA GLY A 648 -2.11 -15.36 0.20
C GLY A 648 -3.55 -15.05 -0.17
N HIS A 649 -4.14 -15.76 -1.13
CA HIS A 649 -5.51 -15.54 -1.57
C HIS A 649 -6.53 -15.65 -0.41
N GLY A 650 -6.43 -16.68 0.43
CA GLY A 650 -7.38 -16.91 1.52
C GLY A 650 -7.37 -15.84 2.59
N THR A 651 -6.20 -15.34 2.95
CA THR A 651 -6.15 -14.22 3.88
C THR A 651 -6.54 -12.91 3.20
N HIS A 652 -6.31 -12.78 1.88
CA HIS A 652 -6.73 -11.63 1.06
C HIS A 652 -8.25 -11.51 1.08
N THR A 653 -8.95 -12.63 0.93
CA THR A 653 -10.42 -12.68 1.01
C THR A 653 -10.93 -12.49 2.44
N LEU A 654 -10.37 -13.15 3.45
CA LEU A 654 -10.83 -13.03 4.84
C LEU A 654 -10.63 -11.60 5.39
N SER A 655 -9.49 -10.98 5.09
CA SER A 655 -9.21 -9.58 5.47
C SER A 655 -10.04 -8.57 4.67
N THR A 656 -10.37 -8.84 3.41
CA THR A 656 -11.33 -8.02 2.67
C THR A 656 -12.70 -8.08 3.34
N ALA A 657 -13.15 -9.27 3.74
CA ALA A 657 -14.46 -9.43 4.38
C ALA A 657 -14.52 -8.85 5.80
N ALA A 658 -13.51 -9.14 6.63
CA ALA A 658 -13.55 -8.91 8.08
C ALA A 658 -12.25 -8.32 8.67
N GLY A 659 -11.29 -7.83 7.87
CA GLY A 659 -10.05 -7.24 8.39
C GLY A 659 -10.24 -5.96 9.21
N ARG A 660 -9.36 -5.72 10.17
CA ARG A 660 -9.32 -4.51 11.00
C ARG A 660 -8.57 -3.33 10.36
N PRO A 661 -8.73 -2.11 10.93
CA PRO A 661 -7.90 -0.94 10.61
C PRO A 661 -6.39 -1.20 10.81
N VAL A 662 -5.56 -1.03 9.77
CA VAL A 662 -4.09 -1.03 9.88
C VAL A 662 -3.49 0.15 9.09
N PRO A 663 -2.94 1.20 9.72
CA PRO A 663 -2.35 2.34 9.02
C PRO A 663 -1.02 2.00 8.30
N GLY A 664 -0.56 2.86 7.40
CA GLY A 664 0.72 2.71 6.67
C GLY A 664 0.73 1.66 5.55
N ALA A 665 -0.45 1.14 5.20
CA ALA A 665 -0.62 -0.01 4.34
C ALA A 665 -0.39 0.34 2.84
N ASN A 666 0.72 -0.13 2.25
CA ASN A 666 1.13 0.17 0.86
C ASN A 666 1.80 -1.03 0.16
N LEU A 667 1.63 -1.24 -1.16
CA LEU A 667 2.44 -2.20 -1.95
C LEU A 667 3.53 -1.42 -2.69
N PHE A 668 4.80 -1.56 -2.27
CA PHE A 668 5.93 -0.80 -2.83
C PHE A 668 5.69 0.73 -2.86
N GLY A 669 5.05 1.29 -1.82
CA GLY A 669 4.59 2.68 -1.77
C GLY A 669 3.25 2.93 -2.48
N TYR A 670 2.83 2.08 -3.42
CA TYR A 670 1.57 2.23 -4.15
C TYR A 670 0.35 1.89 -3.29
N GLY A 671 -0.71 2.70 -3.42
CA GLY A 671 -1.98 2.49 -2.73
C GLY A 671 -1.94 2.72 -1.21
N ASN A 672 -0.93 3.48 -0.73
CA ASN A 672 -0.72 3.82 0.67
C ASN A 672 -1.98 4.38 1.34
N GLY A 673 -2.24 3.99 2.59
CA GLY A 673 -3.41 4.42 3.35
C GLY A 673 -3.63 3.57 4.61
N THR A 674 -4.89 3.52 5.07
CA THR A 674 -5.30 2.61 6.16
C THR A 674 -6.02 1.40 5.59
N ALA A 675 -5.56 0.22 6.00
CA ALA A 675 -6.17 -1.03 5.61
C ALA A 675 -7.46 -1.33 6.39
N LYS A 676 -8.55 -1.80 5.76
CA LYS A 676 -9.85 -2.09 6.41
C LYS A 676 -10.61 -3.19 5.66
N GLY A 677 -11.33 -4.03 6.40
CA GLY A 677 -12.31 -4.98 5.86
C GLY A 677 -13.75 -4.46 5.87
N GLY A 678 -14.66 -5.24 5.29
CA GLY A 678 -16.08 -4.89 5.15
C GLY A 678 -16.86 -4.86 6.46
N ALA A 679 -16.53 -5.75 7.40
CA ALA A 679 -17.05 -5.75 8.76
C ALA A 679 -15.89 -5.73 9.79
N PRO A 680 -15.29 -4.57 10.08
CA PRO A 680 -14.08 -4.47 10.91
C PRO A 680 -14.21 -5.03 12.33
N ALA A 681 -15.41 -5.05 12.90
CA ALA A 681 -15.68 -5.58 14.25
C ALA A 681 -16.31 -6.99 14.26
N ALA A 682 -16.60 -7.58 13.10
CA ALA A 682 -17.01 -8.98 13.03
C ALA A 682 -15.85 -9.91 13.40
N HIS A 683 -16.16 -11.06 14.00
CA HIS A 683 -15.16 -12.12 14.22
C HIS A 683 -14.89 -12.85 12.90
N ALA A 684 -13.66 -13.31 12.72
CA ALA A 684 -13.18 -14.05 11.56
C ALA A 684 -13.01 -15.54 11.89
N ALA A 685 -13.30 -16.42 10.93
CA ALA A 685 -13.05 -17.85 11.05
C ALA A 685 -12.50 -18.44 9.74
N ALA A 686 -11.36 -19.12 9.78
CA ALA A 686 -10.70 -19.64 8.58
C ALA A 686 -10.97 -21.12 8.35
N TYR A 687 -11.39 -21.50 7.14
CA TYR A 687 -11.58 -22.89 6.73
C TYR A 687 -10.73 -23.18 5.49
N LYS A 688 -9.50 -23.66 5.70
CA LYS A 688 -8.57 -23.96 4.61
C LYS A 688 -9.01 -25.19 3.84
N VAL A 689 -9.37 -25.02 2.56
CA VAL A 689 -9.80 -26.08 1.63
C VAL A 689 -9.05 -26.05 0.30
N CYS A 690 -8.36 -24.95 0.01
CA CYS A 690 -7.52 -24.78 -1.17
C CYS A 690 -6.04 -24.98 -0.81
N TRP A 691 -5.32 -25.64 -1.70
CA TRP A 691 -3.93 -26.07 -1.55
C TRP A 691 -3.20 -25.95 -2.90
N ARG A 692 -1.88 -26.15 -2.94
CA ARG A 692 -1.07 -25.92 -4.16
C ARG A 692 -1.62 -26.69 -5.37
N PRO A 693 -1.71 -26.09 -6.57
CA PRO A 693 -2.30 -26.71 -7.75
C PRO A 693 -1.62 -28.03 -8.12
N VAL A 694 -2.44 -29.07 -8.32
CA VAL A 694 -2.02 -30.34 -8.94
C VAL A 694 -2.94 -30.62 -10.12
N ASN A 695 -2.36 -30.83 -11.30
CA ASN A 695 -3.06 -30.96 -12.58
C ASN A 695 -4.06 -29.80 -12.86
N GLY A 696 -3.77 -28.60 -12.35
CA GLY A 696 -4.64 -27.42 -12.47
C GLY A 696 -5.86 -27.42 -11.54
N SER A 697 -5.86 -28.24 -10.47
CA SER A 697 -6.89 -28.26 -9.42
C SER A 697 -6.29 -27.97 -8.05
N GLU A 698 -6.92 -27.07 -7.30
CA GLU A 698 -6.38 -26.46 -6.06
C GLU A 698 -7.26 -26.74 -4.84
N CYS A 699 -8.58 -26.65 -5.01
CA CYS A 699 -9.58 -26.88 -3.97
C CYS A 699 -10.45 -28.08 -4.35
N PHE A 700 -10.64 -29.04 -3.44
CA PHE A 700 -11.27 -30.32 -3.74
C PHE A 700 -12.66 -30.44 -3.08
N ASP A 701 -13.67 -30.91 -3.83
CA ASP A 701 -15.08 -30.97 -3.37
C ASP A 701 -15.25 -31.67 -2.01
N ALA A 702 -14.49 -32.73 -1.74
CA ALA A 702 -14.54 -33.45 -0.47
C ALA A 702 -14.08 -32.60 0.73
N ASP A 703 -13.12 -31.69 0.53
CA ASP A 703 -12.64 -30.76 1.57
C ASP A 703 -13.54 -29.54 1.68
N ILE A 704 -14.06 -29.04 0.55
CA ILE A 704 -15.07 -27.97 0.47
C ILE A 704 -16.33 -28.39 1.26
N VAL A 705 -16.88 -29.57 1.00
CA VAL A 705 -18.08 -30.07 1.71
C VAL A 705 -17.80 -30.30 3.21
N ALA A 706 -16.62 -30.85 3.56
CA ALA A 706 -16.24 -31.03 4.96
C ALA A 706 -16.06 -29.70 5.72
N ALA A 707 -15.61 -28.65 5.03
CA ALA A 707 -15.52 -27.30 5.58
C ALA A 707 -16.89 -26.61 5.71
N PHE A 708 -17.82 -26.83 4.77
CA PHE A 708 -19.20 -26.37 4.93
C PHE A 708 -19.87 -27.02 6.14
N ASP A 709 -19.79 -28.35 6.27
CA ASP A 709 -20.31 -29.10 7.43
C ASP A 709 -19.74 -28.55 8.75
N ALA A 710 -18.42 -28.37 8.81
CA ALA A 710 -17.73 -27.75 9.94
C ALA A 710 -18.22 -26.32 10.23
N ALA A 711 -18.30 -25.44 9.23
CA ALA A 711 -18.70 -24.05 9.42
C ALA A 711 -20.15 -23.89 9.88
N ILE A 712 -21.05 -24.79 9.43
CA ILE A 712 -22.44 -24.86 9.88
C ILE A 712 -22.50 -25.29 11.34
N HIS A 713 -21.79 -26.36 11.72
CA HIS A 713 -21.68 -26.82 13.10
C HIS A 713 -21.10 -25.74 14.03
N ASP A 714 -20.07 -25.02 13.56
CA ASP A 714 -19.30 -24.08 14.37
C ASP A 714 -20.05 -22.77 14.67
N GLY A 715 -21.13 -22.47 13.94
CA GLY A 715 -21.94 -21.26 14.14
C GLY A 715 -21.49 -20.05 13.30
N VAL A 716 -20.93 -20.28 12.10
CA VAL A 716 -20.62 -19.20 11.16
C VAL A 716 -21.91 -18.56 10.63
N HIS A 717 -21.96 -17.22 10.55
CA HIS A 717 -23.14 -16.48 10.11
C HIS A 717 -23.12 -16.20 8.59
N VAL A 718 -21.93 -15.94 8.04
CA VAL A 718 -21.70 -15.65 6.62
C VAL A 718 -20.43 -16.37 6.16
N LEU A 719 -20.49 -17.02 5.00
CA LEU A 719 -19.36 -17.69 4.36
C LEU A 719 -18.96 -16.98 3.05
N SER A 720 -17.69 -16.57 2.97
CA SER A 720 -17.04 -16.10 1.75
C SER A 720 -16.32 -17.27 1.07
N VAL A 721 -16.74 -17.62 -0.14
CA VAL A 721 -16.29 -18.83 -0.85
C VAL A 721 -15.75 -18.40 -2.20
N SER A 722 -14.49 -17.97 -2.22
CA SER A 722 -13.86 -17.34 -3.38
C SER A 722 -13.32 -18.32 -4.43
N LEU A 723 -13.70 -19.60 -4.31
CA LEU A 723 -13.37 -20.72 -5.19
C LEU A 723 -14.56 -21.13 -6.07
N GLY A 724 -14.33 -21.94 -7.11
CA GLY A 724 -15.40 -22.56 -7.90
C GLY A 724 -14.87 -23.35 -9.11
N GLY A 725 -15.46 -24.51 -9.36
CA GLY A 725 -15.07 -25.40 -10.48
C GLY A 725 -15.75 -25.08 -11.81
N SER A 726 -15.75 -26.04 -12.73
CA SER A 726 -16.61 -25.97 -13.91
C SER A 726 -18.09 -26.13 -13.51
N PRO A 727 -19.03 -25.34 -14.05
CA PRO A 727 -20.44 -25.40 -13.65
C PRO A 727 -21.05 -26.78 -13.94
N ALA A 728 -21.56 -27.44 -12.91
CA ALA A 728 -22.05 -28.82 -12.95
C ALA A 728 -23.50 -28.95 -12.45
N ASP A 729 -24.03 -30.17 -12.50
CA ASP A 729 -25.31 -30.52 -11.86
C ASP A 729 -25.23 -30.26 -10.34
N TYR A 730 -26.30 -29.74 -9.72
CA TYR A 730 -26.27 -29.31 -8.32
C TYR A 730 -26.05 -30.44 -7.30
N PHE A 731 -26.25 -31.71 -7.67
CA PHE A 731 -25.89 -32.88 -6.84
C PHE A 731 -24.52 -33.48 -7.24
N ARG A 732 -23.72 -32.74 -8.03
CA ARG A 732 -22.36 -33.09 -8.48
C ARG A 732 -21.37 -31.92 -8.33
N ASP A 733 -21.72 -30.94 -7.51
CA ASP A 733 -20.99 -29.71 -7.23
C ASP A 733 -20.94 -29.56 -5.70
N GLY A 734 -19.74 -29.69 -5.10
CA GLY A 734 -19.57 -29.63 -3.64
C GLY A 734 -19.86 -28.26 -3.06
N VAL A 735 -19.67 -27.19 -3.84
CA VAL A 735 -20.03 -25.82 -3.45
C VAL A 735 -21.55 -25.66 -3.45
N ALA A 736 -22.25 -26.20 -4.45
CA ALA A 736 -23.70 -26.20 -4.51
C ALA A 736 -24.32 -27.01 -3.36
N ILE A 737 -23.82 -28.21 -3.08
CA ILE A 737 -24.28 -29.05 -1.96
C ILE A 737 -24.03 -28.35 -0.63
N GLY A 738 -22.78 -27.97 -0.32
CA GLY A 738 -22.43 -27.32 0.93
C GLY A 738 -23.20 -26.02 1.16
N ALA A 739 -23.37 -25.21 0.11
CA ALA A 739 -24.15 -23.98 0.18
C ALA A 739 -25.66 -24.22 0.38
N PHE A 740 -26.22 -25.36 -0.05
CA PHE A 740 -27.62 -25.69 0.22
C PHE A 740 -27.84 -25.96 1.71
N HIS A 741 -26.99 -26.79 2.32
CA HIS A 741 -27.06 -27.07 3.75
C HIS A 741 -26.78 -25.80 4.57
N ALA A 742 -25.78 -25.00 4.18
CA ALA A 742 -25.51 -23.72 4.82
C ALA A 742 -26.73 -22.78 4.79
N ALA A 743 -27.36 -22.61 3.61
CA ALA A 743 -28.56 -21.79 3.48
C ALA A 743 -29.76 -22.34 4.28
N ARG A 744 -29.94 -23.68 4.33
CA ARG A 744 -30.96 -24.36 5.16
C ARG A 744 -30.74 -24.08 6.66
N HIS A 745 -29.50 -23.95 7.11
CA HIS A 745 -29.14 -23.61 8.49
C HIS A 745 -28.99 -22.09 8.74
N GLY A 746 -29.44 -21.24 7.81
CA GLY A 746 -29.49 -19.78 7.99
C GLY A 746 -28.18 -19.03 7.72
N VAL A 747 -27.14 -19.74 7.27
CA VAL A 747 -25.81 -19.18 6.94
C VAL A 747 -25.85 -18.56 5.54
N VAL A 748 -25.38 -17.31 5.40
CA VAL A 748 -25.34 -16.63 4.10
C VAL A 748 -24.09 -17.04 3.33
N VAL A 749 -24.23 -17.74 2.21
CA VAL A 749 -23.09 -18.13 1.37
C VAL A 749 -22.92 -17.18 0.19
N VAL A 750 -21.74 -16.58 0.08
CA VAL A 750 -21.34 -15.67 -0.99
C VAL A 750 -20.19 -16.33 -1.77
N CYS A 751 -20.32 -16.43 -3.10
CA CYS A 751 -19.35 -17.08 -3.96
C CYS A 751 -18.84 -16.15 -5.07
N SER A 752 -17.59 -16.34 -5.51
CA SER A 752 -17.05 -15.67 -6.70
C SER A 752 -17.75 -16.15 -7.99
N ALA A 753 -17.87 -15.31 -9.02
CA ALA A 753 -18.48 -15.72 -10.30
C ALA A 753 -17.56 -16.56 -11.20
N GLY A 754 -16.24 -16.54 -10.94
CA GLY A 754 -15.20 -17.09 -11.81
C GLY A 754 -14.51 -16.01 -12.64
N ASN A 755 -13.27 -16.31 -13.06
CA ASN A 755 -12.39 -15.35 -13.76
C ASN A 755 -12.21 -15.72 -15.26
N SER A 756 -13.22 -16.34 -15.88
CA SER A 756 -13.18 -16.91 -17.23
C SER A 756 -13.97 -16.10 -18.27
N GLY A 757 -14.30 -14.84 -17.97
CA GLY A 757 -14.90 -13.90 -18.91
C GLY A 757 -13.96 -13.46 -20.04
N PRO A 758 -14.44 -12.73 -21.05
CA PRO A 758 -15.77 -12.12 -21.15
C PRO A 758 -16.81 -12.98 -21.89
N THR A 759 -16.47 -14.20 -22.28
CA THR A 759 -17.35 -15.09 -23.04
C THR A 759 -18.64 -15.40 -22.26
N ALA A 760 -19.79 -15.34 -22.92
CA ALA A 760 -21.09 -15.61 -22.29
C ALA A 760 -21.21 -17.09 -21.85
N GLY A 761 -21.79 -17.33 -20.67
CA GLY A 761 -21.99 -18.68 -20.12
C GLY A 761 -20.80 -19.25 -19.35
N THR A 762 -19.89 -18.40 -18.87
CA THR A 762 -18.63 -18.76 -18.19
C THR A 762 -18.71 -18.71 -16.65
N VAL A 763 -19.87 -18.36 -16.10
CA VAL A 763 -20.11 -18.33 -14.65
C VAL A 763 -20.14 -19.73 -14.04
N SER A 764 -19.32 -19.96 -13.01
CA SER A 764 -19.12 -21.27 -12.34
C SER A 764 -20.16 -21.53 -11.25
N ASN A 765 -20.14 -20.70 -10.21
CA ASN A 765 -20.99 -20.83 -9.03
C ASN A 765 -22.45 -20.44 -9.37
N THR A 766 -23.25 -21.44 -9.77
CA THR A 766 -24.53 -21.23 -10.46
C THR A 766 -25.80 -21.55 -9.65
N ALA A 767 -25.69 -22.13 -8.45
CA ALA A 767 -26.86 -22.53 -7.67
C ALA A 767 -27.67 -21.31 -7.15
N PRO A 768 -28.99 -21.42 -6.95
CA PRO A 768 -29.82 -20.26 -6.61
C PRO A 768 -29.71 -19.82 -5.14
N TRP A 769 -29.32 -20.71 -4.22
CA TRP A 769 -29.23 -20.45 -2.77
C TRP A 769 -27.94 -19.72 -2.34
N MET A 770 -26.91 -19.66 -3.20
CA MET A 770 -25.68 -18.87 -3.01
C MET A 770 -25.77 -17.49 -3.69
N VAL A 771 -25.10 -16.47 -3.15
CA VAL A 771 -24.94 -15.14 -3.77
C VAL A 771 -23.70 -15.14 -4.68
N THR A 772 -23.87 -15.09 -6.01
CA THR A 772 -22.73 -15.12 -6.94
C THR A 772 -22.29 -13.73 -7.35
N VAL A 773 -21.00 -13.41 -7.22
CA VAL A 773 -20.48 -12.04 -7.32
C VAL A 773 -19.51 -11.85 -8.51
N GLY A 774 -19.88 -10.95 -9.43
CA GLY A 774 -19.00 -10.49 -10.51
C GLY A 774 -17.98 -9.44 -10.03
N ALA A 775 -16.97 -9.15 -10.86
CA ALA A 775 -15.90 -8.19 -10.56
C ALA A 775 -16.03 -6.91 -11.39
N SER A 776 -15.80 -5.77 -10.75
CA SER A 776 -15.77 -4.46 -11.41
C SER A 776 -14.65 -3.58 -10.86
N THR A 777 -14.28 -2.56 -11.62
CA THR A 777 -13.26 -1.58 -11.22
C THR A 777 -13.73 -0.64 -10.11
N MET A 778 -12.78 -0.07 -9.38
CA MET A 778 -12.99 1.11 -8.53
C MET A 778 -12.49 2.39 -9.23
N ASP A 779 -12.53 3.51 -8.53
CA ASP A 779 -12.04 4.83 -8.99
C ASP A 779 -10.52 5.05 -8.78
N ARG A 780 -9.81 4.03 -8.29
CA ARG A 780 -8.34 4.00 -8.15
C ARG A 780 -7.70 3.22 -9.30
N GLU A 781 -6.66 3.81 -9.87
CA GLU A 781 -5.77 3.20 -10.86
C GLU A 781 -4.30 3.38 -10.45
N PHE A 782 -3.39 2.65 -11.11
CA PHE A 782 -1.95 2.78 -10.94
C PHE A 782 -1.27 3.12 -12.27
N PRO A 783 -1.32 4.38 -12.75
CA PRO A 783 -0.97 4.70 -14.14
C PRO A 783 0.53 4.71 -14.40
N ALA A 784 1.00 3.87 -15.31
CA ALA A 784 2.35 3.90 -15.88
C ALA A 784 2.24 4.28 -17.36
N PHE A 785 2.69 5.48 -17.73
CA PHE A 785 2.61 5.94 -19.12
C PHE A 785 3.69 5.32 -19.98
N LEU A 786 3.31 4.95 -21.20
CA LEU A 786 4.19 4.61 -22.29
C LEU A 786 4.35 5.86 -23.17
N VAL A 787 5.58 6.29 -23.44
CA VAL A 787 5.88 7.55 -24.13
C VAL A 787 6.68 7.28 -25.40
N LEU A 788 6.34 7.93 -26.50
CA LEU A 788 7.02 7.74 -27.79
C LEU A 788 8.07 8.82 -28.08
N ASP A 789 8.90 8.55 -29.09
CA ASP A 789 9.84 9.47 -29.74
C ASP A 789 9.16 10.78 -30.18
N ASN A 790 7.97 10.67 -30.76
CA ASN A 790 7.09 11.78 -31.13
C ASN A 790 6.33 12.42 -29.93
N ASN A 791 6.79 12.22 -28.69
CA ASN A 791 6.18 12.68 -27.44
C ASN A 791 4.73 12.21 -27.17
N LYS A 792 4.15 11.32 -27.98
CA LYS A 792 2.83 10.75 -27.71
C LYS A 792 2.85 9.92 -26.42
N ARG A 793 2.03 10.30 -25.45
CA ARG A 793 1.85 9.58 -24.17
C ARG A 793 0.61 8.68 -24.24
N ILE A 794 0.83 7.37 -24.18
CA ILE A 794 -0.20 6.34 -24.05
C ILE A 794 -0.32 6.00 -22.55
N LYS A 795 -1.53 6.03 -21.98
CA LYS A 795 -1.76 5.61 -20.60
C LYS A 795 -1.80 4.08 -20.52
N GLY A 796 -1.04 3.50 -19.60
CA GLY A 796 -1.17 2.11 -19.17
C GLY A 796 -1.25 2.01 -17.65
N GLN A 797 -1.24 0.79 -17.11
CA GLN A 797 -1.18 0.54 -15.66
C GLN A 797 -0.08 -0.45 -15.27
N SER A 798 0.46 -0.32 -14.05
CA SER A 798 1.53 -1.17 -13.51
C SER A 798 1.65 -1.04 -11.99
N LEU A 799 2.14 -2.09 -11.33
CA LEU A 799 2.61 -2.08 -9.94
C LEU A 799 4.09 -2.52 -9.85
N SER A 800 4.84 -2.42 -10.95
CA SER A 800 6.28 -2.68 -10.93
C SER A 800 7.01 -1.65 -10.04
N PRO A 801 7.84 -2.08 -9.07
CA PRO A 801 8.70 -1.17 -8.31
C PRO A 801 9.93 -0.71 -9.11
N THR A 802 10.14 -1.25 -10.31
CA THR A 802 11.33 -0.98 -11.14
C THR A 802 11.02 -0.01 -12.28
N ARG A 803 11.97 0.87 -12.58
CA ARG A 803 11.86 1.91 -13.62
C ARG A 803 12.92 1.73 -14.71
N LEU A 804 12.59 2.15 -15.93
CA LEU A 804 13.61 2.44 -16.95
C LEU A 804 14.33 3.75 -16.60
N ALA A 805 15.51 3.97 -17.21
CA ALA A 805 16.22 5.24 -17.06
C ALA A 805 15.40 6.40 -17.64
N ALA A 806 15.29 7.51 -16.89
CA ALA A 806 14.57 8.70 -17.34
C ALA A 806 15.21 9.27 -18.61
N ASN A 807 14.38 9.81 -19.52
CA ASN A 807 14.78 10.39 -20.81
C ASN A 807 15.55 9.45 -21.77
N LYS A 808 15.80 8.19 -21.40
CA LYS A 808 16.45 7.19 -22.26
C LYS A 808 15.42 6.48 -23.12
N TYR A 809 15.51 6.69 -24.44
CA TYR A 809 14.76 5.93 -25.42
C TYR A 809 15.37 4.53 -25.59
N TYR A 810 14.52 3.52 -25.62
CA TYR A 810 14.91 2.12 -25.87
C TYR A 810 14.21 1.63 -27.13
N GLN A 811 14.90 0.83 -27.95
CA GLN A 811 14.27 0.23 -29.11
C GLN A 811 13.14 -0.71 -28.67
N LEU A 812 11.99 -0.60 -29.33
CA LEU A 812 10.90 -1.57 -29.21
C LEU A 812 11.05 -2.68 -30.24
N ILE A 813 10.61 -3.87 -29.85
CA ILE A 813 10.48 -5.02 -30.72
C ILE A 813 9.17 -5.72 -30.42
N SER A 814 8.41 -6.12 -31.44
CA SER A 814 7.29 -7.02 -31.19
C SER A 814 7.83 -8.38 -30.78
N SER A 815 7.13 -9.06 -29.88
CA SER A 815 7.53 -10.40 -29.46
C SER A 815 7.51 -11.43 -30.61
N GLU A 816 6.75 -11.18 -31.68
CA GLU A 816 6.77 -11.98 -32.92
C GLU A 816 8.05 -11.78 -33.76
N GLU A 817 8.60 -10.57 -33.84
CA GLU A 817 9.93 -10.34 -34.44
C GLU A 817 11.04 -10.95 -33.57
N ALA A 818 10.92 -10.80 -32.25
CA ALA A 818 11.80 -11.37 -31.25
C ALA A 818 11.70 -12.90 -31.11
N LYS A 819 10.87 -13.59 -31.90
CA LYS A 819 10.67 -15.05 -31.87
C LYS A 819 12.00 -15.82 -32.03
N GLY A 820 12.28 -16.74 -31.10
CA GLY A 820 13.38 -17.71 -31.20
C GLY A 820 13.18 -18.73 -32.32
N ALA A 821 14.26 -19.39 -32.77
CA ALA A 821 14.21 -20.35 -33.87
C ALA A 821 13.15 -21.46 -33.62
N ASN A 822 13.21 -22.09 -32.46
CA ASN A 822 12.38 -23.25 -32.08
C ASN A 822 10.95 -22.90 -31.62
N ALA A 823 10.56 -21.62 -31.64
CA ALA A 823 9.26 -21.15 -31.16
C ALA A 823 8.25 -20.89 -32.30
N THR A 824 6.97 -21.16 -32.07
CA THR A 824 5.89 -20.69 -32.96
C THR A 824 5.64 -19.18 -32.78
N ALA A 825 5.11 -18.52 -33.80
CA ALA A 825 4.71 -17.11 -33.70
C ALA A 825 3.73 -16.88 -32.53
N THR A 826 2.76 -17.78 -32.34
CA THR A 826 1.77 -17.72 -31.25
C THR A 826 2.41 -17.84 -29.85
N GLN A 827 3.43 -18.67 -29.67
CA GLN A 827 4.16 -18.74 -28.38
C GLN A 827 4.93 -17.45 -28.11
N ALA A 828 5.63 -16.93 -29.13
CA ALA A 828 6.42 -15.71 -28.99
C ALA A 828 5.53 -14.49 -28.77
N LYS A 829 4.43 -14.32 -29.54
CA LYS A 829 3.41 -13.27 -29.34
C LYS A 829 2.90 -13.19 -27.90
N LEU A 830 2.78 -14.33 -27.25
CA LEU A 830 2.32 -14.46 -25.87
C LEU A 830 3.46 -14.41 -24.84
N CYS A 831 4.72 -14.25 -25.25
CA CYS A 831 5.90 -14.28 -24.40
C CYS A 831 5.90 -15.47 -23.43
N ILE A 832 5.69 -16.67 -23.98
CA ILE A 832 5.89 -17.94 -23.28
C ILE A 832 7.38 -18.09 -22.94
N GLU A 833 7.72 -18.71 -21.80
CA GLU A 833 9.13 -18.96 -21.48
C GLU A 833 9.87 -19.72 -22.60
N GLY A 834 11.11 -19.30 -22.88
CA GLY A 834 11.93 -19.87 -23.96
C GLY A 834 11.50 -19.52 -25.39
N SER A 835 10.37 -18.81 -25.58
CA SER A 835 9.88 -18.48 -26.93
C SER A 835 10.59 -17.29 -27.60
N LEU A 836 11.29 -16.47 -26.82
CA LEU A 836 11.99 -15.27 -27.25
C LEU A 836 13.48 -15.54 -27.49
N ASP A 837 14.00 -14.96 -28.55
CA ASP A 837 15.42 -14.98 -28.92
C ASP A 837 16.21 -13.99 -28.04
N LYS A 838 17.21 -14.52 -27.31
CA LYS A 838 18.06 -13.71 -26.41
C LYS A 838 18.81 -12.60 -27.15
N ALA A 839 19.30 -12.83 -28.37
CA ALA A 839 20.04 -11.82 -29.11
C ALA A 839 19.12 -10.72 -29.66
N LYS A 840 17.88 -11.07 -30.05
CA LYS A 840 16.91 -10.08 -30.54
C LYS A 840 16.28 -9.24 -29.43
N ALA A 841 16.02 -9.84 -28.26
CA ALA A 841 15.36 -9.19 -27.13
C ALA A 841 16.31 -8.37 -26.24
N LYS A 842 17.61 -8.72 -26.18
CA LYS A 842 18.60 -8.06 -25.31
C LYS A 842 18.60 -6.54 -25.47
N GLY A 843 18.40 -5.82 -24.37
CA GLY A 843 18.45 -4.35 -24.34
C GLY A 843 17.19 -3.64 -24.85
N LYS A 844 16.14 -4.37 -25.22
CA LYS A 844 14.93 -3.82 -25.86
C LYS A 844 13.70 -3.88 -24.95
N ILE A 845 12.70 -3.06 -25.27
CA ILE A 845 11.35 -3.18 -24.70
C ILE A 845 10.55 -4.12 -25.59
N VAL A 846 10.11 -5.25 -25.04
CA VAL A 846 9.38 -6.27 -25.79
C VAL A 846 7.87 -6.01 -25.69
N VAL A 847 7.17 -5.97 -26.82
CA VAL A 847 5.71 -5.89 -26.86
C VAL A 847 5.12 -7.31 -26.83
N CYS A 848 4.58 -7.70 -25.68
CA CYS A 848 3.91 -8.97 -25.43
C CYS A 848 2.39 -8.80 -25.51
N VAL A 849 1.66 -9.83 -25.95
CA VAL A 849 0.19 -9.83 -25.95
C VAL A 849 -0.36 -10.65 -24.79
N ARG A 850 -1.43 -10.15 -24.18
CA ARG A 850 -2.20 -10.83 -23.13
C ARG A 850 -2.80 -12.16 -23.63
N GLY A 851 -2.98 -13.12 -22.72
CA GLY A 851 -3.65 -14.39 -22.99
C GLY A 851 -2.80 -15.63 -22.69
N LYS A 852 -3.50 -16.76 -22.50
CA LYS A 852 -3.03 -18.09 -22.07
C LYS A 852 -2.25 -18.12 -20.75
N ASN A 853 -1.01 -17.65 -20.74
CA ASN A 853 -0.10 -17.68 -19.61
C ASN A 853 -0.17 -16.39 -18.77
N ALA A 854 0.40 -16.39 -17.57
CA ALA A 854 0.14 -15.32 -16.60
C ALA A 854 0.76 -13.98 -17.04
N ARG A 855 0.08 -12.86 -16.77
CA ARG A 855 0.54 -11.51 -17.21
C ARG A 855 1.93 -11.17 -16.67
N VAL A 856 2.21 -11.60 -15.43
CA VAL A 856 3.47 -11.42 -14.71
C VAL A 856 4.60 -12.34 -15.21
N GLU A 857 4.27 -13.59 -15.55
CA GLU A 857 5.17 -14.60 -16.13
C GLU A 857 5.75 -14.15 -17.48
N LYS A 858 4.97 -13.45 -18.31
CA LYS A 858 5.45 -12.81 -19.56
C LYS A 858 6.60 -11.83 -19.29
N GLY A 859 6.54 -11.09 -18.18
CA GLY A 859 7.60 -10.19 -17.75
C GLY A 859 8.88 -10.94 -17.36
N GLU A 860 8.74 -12.09 -16.69
CA GLU A 860 9.87 -12.96 -16.37
C GLU A 860 10.48 -13.60 -17.64
N ALA A 861 9.66 -14.03 -18.60
CA ALA A 861 10.14 -14.55 -19.88
C ALA A 861 10.92 -13.48 -20.68
N VAL A 862 10.46 -12.23 -20.68
CA VAL A 862 11.19 -11.08 -21.26
C VAL A 862 12.50 -10.81 -20.50
N ARG A 863 12.50 -10.87 -19.16
CA ARG A 863 13.70 -10.72 -18.33
C ARG A 863 14.74 -11.81 -18.62
N ARG A 864 14.33 -13.08 -18.71
CA ARG A 864 15.17 -14.23 -19.08
C ARG A 864 15.69 -14.15 -20.53
N ALA A 865 15.01 -13.40 -21.40
CA ALA A 865 15.47 -13.07 -22.74
C ALA A 865 16.41 -11.84 -22.81
N GLY A 866 16.67 -11.16 -21.70
CA GLY A 866 17.50 -9.95 -21.63
C GLY A 866 16.79 -8.65 -22.04
N GLY A 867 15.46 -8.68 -22.19
CA GLY A 867 14.66 -7.47 -22.41
C GLY A 867 14.64 -6.59 -21.16
N VAL A 868 14.74 -5.28 -21.36
CA VAL A 868 14.85 -4.29 -20.26
C VAL A 868 13.50 -3.79 -19.78
N GLY A 869 12.43 -4.05 -20.52
CA GLY A 869 11.06 -3.74 -20.13
C GLY A 869 10.03 -4.45 -21.00
N MET A 870 8.77 -4.44 -20.57
CA MET A 870 7.68 -5.10 -21.28
C MET A 870 6.46 -4.17 -21.45
N VAL A 871 6.00 -4.03 -22.69
CA VAL A 871 4.66 -3.51 -22.97
C VAL A 871 3.72 -4.70 -23.07
N LEU A 872 2.76 -4.80 -22.16
CA LEU A 872 1.69 -5.78 -22.25
C LEU A 872 0.51 -5.15 -22.97
N ALA A 873 0.30 -5.51 -24.23
CA ALA A 873 -0.88 -5.13 -24.99
C ALA A 873 -2.03 -6.10 -24.73
N ASN A 874 -3.24 -5.58 -24.58
CA ASN A 874 -4.45 -6.41 -24.55
C ASN A 874 -4.64 -7.17 -25.86
N ASP A 875 -5.23 -8.37 -25.74
CA ASP A 875 -5.89 -9.07 -26.83
C ASP A 875 -7.30 -8.47 -27.06
N GLU A 876 -7.91 -8.79 -28.21
CA GLU A 876 -9.21 -8.25 -28.62
C GLU A 876 -10.34 -8.54 -27.62
N ALA A 877 -10.34 -9.68 -26.94
CA ALA A 877 -11.38 -10.02 -25.97
C ALA A 877 -11.22 -9.22 -24.66
N SER A 878 -9.99 -8.91 -24.26
CA SER A 878 -9.73 -8.10 -23.06
C SER A 878 -10.12 -6.62 -23.21
N GLY A 879 -10.18 -6.09 -24.45
CA GLY A 879 -10.68 -4.75 -24.74
C GLY A 879 -9.83 -3.64 -24.11
N ASN A 880 -10.45 -2.71 -23.37
CA ASN A 880 -9.76 -1.61 -22.70
C ASN A 880 -9.44 -1.89 -21.21
N GLU A 881 -9.59 -3.13 -20.74
CA GLU A 881 -9.26 -3.46 -19.35
C GLU A 881 -7.73 -3.49 -19.14
N MET A 882 -7.21 -2.46 -18.48
CA MET A 882 -5.84 -2.46 -17.96
C MET A 882 -5.88 -2.91 -16.50
N ILE A 883 -5.10 -3.95 -16.18
CA ILE A 883 -4.87 -4.41 -14.81
C ILE A 883 -3.44 -4.02 -14.43
N ALA A 884 -3.27 -3.42 -13.26
CA ALA A 884 -1.95 -3.18 -12.70
C ALA A 884 -1.45 -4.46 -12.02
N ASP A 885 -0.34 -5.02 -12.51
CA ASP A 885 0.30 -6.20 -11.92
C ASP A 885 1.70 -5.86 -11.37
N ALA A 886 2.13 -6.55 -10.33
CA ALA A 886 3.43 -6.41 -9.67
C ALA A 886 4.58 -7.06 -10.48
N HIS A 887 4.79 -6.65 -11.73
CA HIS A 887 5.82 -7.24 -12.61
C HIS A 887 7.24 -7.19 -12.00
N VAL A 888 8.10 -8.12 -12.44
CA VAL A 888 9.52 -8.25 -12.01
C VAL A 888 10.51 -7.41 -12.82
N LEU A 889 10.02 -6.66 -13.83
CA LEU A 889 10.80 -5.69 -14.61
C LEU A 889 9.93 -4.45 -14.91
N PRO A 890 10.48 -3.36 -15.47
CA PRO A 890 9.71 -2.19 -15.85
C PRO A 890 8.67 -2.56 -16.93
N ALA A 891 7.39 -2.52 -16.55
CA ALA A 891 6.31 -2.97 -17.41
C ALA A 891 5.12 -2.00 -17.36
N THR A 892 4.31 -1.98 -18.41
CA THR A 892 3.00 -1.30 -18.41
C THR A 892 2.00 -2.05 -19.28
N HIS A 893 0.78 -2.15 -18.77
CA HIS A 893 -0.36 -2.81 -19.40
C HIS A 893 -1.23 -1.77 -20.10
N ILE A 894 -1.38 -1.89 -21.43
CA ILE A 894 -2.02 -0.90 -22.31
C ILE A 894 -3.07 -1.53 -23.23
N THR A 895 -3.83 -0.69 -23.91
CA THR A 895 -4.77 -1.12 -24.95
C THR A 895 -4.10 -1.43 -26.29
N SER A 896 -3.16 -0.61 -26.80
CA SER A 896 -2.32 -0.95 -27.97
C SER A 896 -1.10 -0.04 -28.22
N ALA A 897 -0.09 -0.62 -28.89
CA ALA A 897 1.09 0.01 -29.52
C ALA A 897 2.23 0.59 -28.64
N SER A 898 3.34 0.96 -29.30
CA SER A 898 4.73 1.05 -28.78
C SER A 898 5.10 2.29 -27.94
N GLY A 899 6.25 2.26 -27.23
CA GLY A 899 6.93 3.39 -26.56
C GLY A 899 7.86 2.99 -25.38
N TYR A 900 8.39 3.94 -24.61
CA TYR A 900 9.20 3.71 -23.39
C TYR A 900 8.41 3.99 -22.10
N ILE A 901 8.74 3.30 -21.01
CA ILE A 901 7.86 3.16 -19.83
C ILE A 901 8.27 4.12 -18.69
N THR A 902 7.30 4.85 -18.15
CA THR A 902 7.44 5.72 -16.97
C THR A 902 7.01 5.03 -15.67
N VAL A 903 7.47 5.55 -14.53
CA VAL A 903 7.16 5.02 -13.19
C VAL A 903 5.65 5.09 -12.90
N PRO A 904 5.02 4.02 -12.37
CA PRO A 904 3.65 4.11 -11.89
C PRO A 904 3.51 5.01 -10.65
N TYR A 905 2.31 5.55 -10.45
CA TYR A 905 1.90 6.24 -9.22
C TYR A 905 0.44 5.88 -8.90
N THR A 906 -0.09 6.29 -7.75
CA THR A 906 -1.50 6.05 -7.39
C THR A 906 -2.37 7.20 -7.88
N ALA A 907 -3.40 6.92 -8.67
CA ALA A 907 -4.39 7.91 -9.11
C ALA A 907 -5.79 7.56 -8.57
N LEU A 908 -6.58 8.58 -8.24
CA LEU A 908 -7.96 8.46 -7.71
C LEU A 908 -8.97 9.17 -8.64
N ASP A 909 -10.26 9.06 -8.30
CA ASP A 909 -11.41 9.68 -8.99
C ASP A 909 -11.53 9.38 -10.50
N THR A 910 -11.00 8.24 -10.95
CA THR A 910 -11.01 7.88 -12.37
C THR A 910 -12.41 7.58 -12.90
N LYS A 911 -12.63 7.87 -14.19
CA LYS A 911 -13.95 7.90 -14.83
C LYS A 911 -13.87 7.22 -16.21
N PRO A 912 -14.83 6.34 -16.55
CA PRO A 912 -15.96 5.87 -15.75
C PRO A 912 -15.55 4.81 -14.71
N ALA A 913 -16.12 4.86 -13.51
CA ALA A 913 -16.01 3.80 -12.50
C ALA A 913 -17.33 3.61 -11.73
N PRO A 914 -17.77 2.37 -11.45
CA PRO A 914 -17.22 1.09 -11.91
C PRO A 914 -17.52 0.84 -13.39
N PHE A 915 -16.69 0.02 -14.03
CA PHE A 915 -17.05 -0.76 -15.21
C PHE A 915 -16.75 -2.26 -14.95
N MET A 916 -17.40 -3.15 -15.71
CA MET A 916 -17.22 -4.60 -15.54
C MET A 916 -15.85 -5.05 -16.05
N ALA A 917 -15.13 -5.82 -15.22
CA ALA A 917 -13.89 -6.46 -15.59
C ALA A 917 -14.11 -7.44 -16.76
N ALA A 918 -13.16 -7.50 -17.70
CA ALA A 918 -13.18 -8.42 -18.84
C ALA A 918 -13.13 -9.87 -18.36
N PHE A 919 -12.26 -10.17 -17.39
CA PHE A 919 -12.14 -11.52 -16.83
C PHE A 919 -13.35 -11.96 -16.01
N SER A 920 -14.23 -11.05 -15.55
CA SER A 920 -15.39 -11.43 -14.74
C SER A 920 -16.28 -12.37 -15.56
N SER A 921 -16.42 -13.62 -15.11
CA SER A 921 -17.26 -14.61 -15.79
C SER A 921 -18.69 -14.11 -15.96
N GLN A 922 -19.27 -14.39 -17.13
CA GLN A 922 -20.56 -13.85 -17.57
C GLN A 922 -21.65 -14.94 -17.54
N GLY A 923 -22.89 -14.53 -17.30
CA GLY A 923 -24.08 -15.32 -17.60
C GLY A 923 -24.29 -15.54 -19.10
N PRO A 924 -25.36 -16.26 -19.50
CA PRO A 924 -26.38 -16.88 -18.65
C PRO A 924 -25.82 -18.02 -17.78
N ASN A 925 -26.56 -18.37 -16.73
CA ASN A 925 -26.34 -19.61 -15.99
C ASN A 925 -26.43 -20.80 -16.96
N SER A 926 -25.37 -21.60 -17.05
CA SER A 926 -25.25 -22.73 -17.99
C SER A 926 -26.04 -23.97 -17.55
N VAL A 927 -26.23 -24.13 -16.23
CA VAL A 927 -26.95 -25.26 -15.62
C VAL A 927 -28.46 -25.01 -15.65
N THR A 928 -28.90 -23.85 -15.15
CA THR A 928 -30.32 -23.43 -15.18
C THR A 928 -30.46 -22.00 -15.73
N PRO A 929 -30.57 -21.81 -17.06
CA PRO A 929 -30.67 -20.47 -17.68
C PRO A 929 -31.92 -19.64 -17.29
N GLN A 930 -32.87 -20.23 -16.55
CA GLN A 930 -34.02 -19.57 -15.91
C GLN A 930 -33.64 -18.79 -14.64
N ILE A 931 -32.45 -19.00 -14.09
CA ILE A 931 -31.89 -18.26 -12.96
C ILE A 931 -30.80 -17.31 -13.50
N LEU A 932 -30.90 -16.02 -13.20
CA LEU A 932 -29.88 -15.05 -13.57
C LEU A 932 -28.61 -15.27 -12.73
N LYS A 933 -27.46 -15.30 -13.39
CA LYS A 933 -26.13 -15.25 -12.77
C LYS A 933 -25.20 -14.33 -13.60
N PRO A 934 -24.23 -13.63 -12.98
CA PRO A 934 -24.07 -13.48 -11.52
C PRO A 934 -25.26 -12.72 -10.90
N ASP A 935 -25.32 -12.68 -9.57
CA ASP A 935 -26.42 -12.02 -8.83
C ASP A 935 -26.16 -10.51 -8.64
N ILE A 936 -24.89 -10.13 -8.47
CA ILE A 936 -24.44 -8.78 -8.11
C ILE A 936 -22.99 -8.58 -8.62
N THR A 937 -22.49 -7.34 -8.67
CA THR A 937 -21.06 -7.03 -8.83
C THR A 937 -20.56 -6.12 -7.70
N ALA A 938 -19.26 -6.17 -7.43
CA ALA A 938 -18.58 -5.35 -6.42
C ALA A 938 -17.12 -5.09 -6.86
N PRO A 939 -16.34 -4.24 -6.14
CA PRO A 939 -14.95 -3.98 -6.46
C PRO A 939 -14.12 -5.27 -6.45
N GLY A 940 -13.44 -5.56 -7.55
CA GLY A 940 -12.65 -6.79 -7.74
C GLY A 940 -11.45 -6.62 -8.66
N VAL A 941 -10.97 -5.38 -8.86
CA VAL A 941 -9.79 -5.07 -9.66
C VAL A 941 -8.86 -4.17 -8.85
N SER A 942 -7.57 -4.54 -8.80
CA SER A 942 -6.51 -3.85 -8.03
C SER A 942 -6.89 -3.62 -6.56
N ILE A 943 -7.54 -4.63 -5.95
CA ILE A 943 -7.89 -4.68 -4.53
C ILE A 943 -6.62 -4.98 -3.75
N LEU A 944 -6.13 -3.96 -3.03
CA LEU A 944 -5.06 -4.12 -2.07
C LEU A 944 -5.64 -4.85 -0.85
N ALA A 945 -5.29 -6.12 -0.61
CA ALA A 945 -5.76 -6.93 0.52
C ALA A 945 -4.66 -7.81 1.14
N ALA A 946 -4.95 -8.50 2.24
CA ALA A 946 -3.93 -9.13 3.08
C ALA A 946 -3.32 -10.31 2.36
N PHE A 947 -2.08 -10.15 1.90
CA PHE A 947 -1.43 -11.15 1.07
C PHE A 947 -0.26 -11.84 1.77
N SER A 948 -0.21 -13.17 1.70
CA SER A 948 0.72 -14.01 2.47
C SER A 948 2.15 -13.74 2.04
N GLY A 949 2.97 -13.30 2.99
CA GLY A 949 4.40 -13.10 2.82
C GLY A 949 5.18 -14.40 2.58
N LEU A 950 4.51 -15.56 2.44
CA LEU A 950 5.11 -16.76 1.85
C LEU A 950 5.28 -16.62 0.35
N ALA A 951 4.28 -16.03 -0.30
CA ALA A 951 4.24 -15.86 -1.73
C ALA A 951 4.94 -14.55 -2.13
N GLY A 952 5.49 -14.54 -3.34
CA GLY A 952 5.80 -13.27 -4.01
C GLY A 952 4.50 -12.58 -4.45
N PRO A 953 4.47 -11.25 -4.60
CA PRO A 953 3.28 -10.50 -5.02
C PRO A 953 2.76 -10.86 -6.43
N THR A 954 3.48 -11.70 -7.18
CA THR A 954 3.02 -12.30 -8.45
C THR A 954 2.34 -13.66 -8.30
N GLY A 955 2.38 -14.28 -7.12
CA GLY A 955 1.91 -15.66 -6.86
C GLY A 955 2.80 -16.76 -7.46
N LEU A 956 3.94 -16.43 -8.09
CA LEU A 956 4.77 -17.38 -8.83
C LEU A 956 6.12 -17.65 -8.15
N ALA A 957 6.58 -18.90 -8.25
CA ALA A 957 7.74 -19.41 -7.51
C ALA A 957 9.10 -18.74 -7.84
N PHE A 958 9.19 -17.96 -8.93
CA PHE A 958 10.39 -17.18 -9.27
C PHE A 958 10.47 -15.83 -8.53
N ASP A 959 9.41 -15.43 -7.82
CA ASP A 959 9.31 -14.12 -7.19
C ASP A 959 9.64 -14.23 -5.70
N GLU A 960 10.88 -13.90 -5.36
CA GLU A 960 11.43 -13.97 -4.01
C GLU A 960 11.08 -12.74 -3.16
N ARG A 961 10.55 -11.66 -3.76
CA ARG A 961 10.15 -10.45 -3.04
C ARG A 961 9.09 -10.82 -1.99
N ARG A 962 9.36 -10.57 -0.71
CA ARG A 962 8.32 -10.65 0.32
C ARG A 962 7.75 -9.28 0.58
N VAL A 963 6.43 -9.23 0.51
CA VAL A 963 5.64 -8.08 0.86
C VAL A 963 4.80 -8.48 2.06
N LEU A 964 4.63 -7.58 3.02
CA LEU A 964 3.50 -7.67 3.94
C LEU A 964 2.17 -7.38 3.19
N PHE A 965 2.19 -7.17 1.86
CA PHE A 965 1.37 -6.16 1.19
C PHE A 965 1.09 -6.47 -0.30
N ASN A 966 -0.12 -6.87 -0.76
CA ASN A 966 -0.36 -7.08 -2.22
C ASN A 966 -1.72 -6.61 -2.76
N ALA A 967 -1.76 -6.31 -4.07
CA ALA A 967 -2.94 -5.85 -4.80
C ALA A 967 -3.34 -6.84 -5.91
N GLU A 968 -4.57 -7.35 -5.85
CA GLU A 968 -5.03 -8.43 -6.73
C GLU A 968 -6.32 -8.08 -7.47
N SER A 969 -6.60 -8.86 -8.52
CA SER A 969 -7.77 -8.67 -9.39
C SER A 969 -8.45 -10.01 -9.66
N GLY A 970 -9.69 -10.14 -9.22
CA GLY A 970 -10.46 -11.36 -9.31
C GLY A 970 -11.90 -11.18 -8.79
N THR A 971 -12.81 -12.01 -9.28
CA THR A 971 -14.13 -12.20 -8.64
C THR A 971 -14.00 -12.78 -7.23
N SER A 972 -12.87 -13.43 -6.95
CA SER A 972 -12.40 -13.79 -5.61
C SER A 972 -12.26 -12.62 -4.65
N MET A 973 -11.97 -11.40 -5.14
CA MET A 973 -11.84 -10.20 -4.30
C MET A 973 -13.17 -9.43 -4.21
N SER A 974 -14.06 -9.54 -5.19
CA SER A 974 -15.40 -8.94 -5.09
C SER A 974 -16.37 -9.76 -4.24
N CYS A 975 -16.21 -11.08 -4.20
CA CYS A 975 -16.90 -11.99 -3.28
C CYS A 975 -16.85 -11.54 -1.80
N PRO A 976 -15.67 -11.36 -1.16
CA PRO A 976 -15.56 -10.97 0.23
C PRO A 976 -16.05 -9.54 0.50
N HIS A 977 -16.06 -8.64 -0.48
CA HIS A 977 -16.75 -7.35 -0.33
C HIS A 977 -18.24 -7.54 -0.06
N VAL A 978 -18.89 -8.47 -0.78
CA VAL A 978 -20.31 -8.79 -0.57
C VAL A 978 -20.51 -9.62 0.70
N ALA A 979 -19.56 -10.47 1.10
CA ALA A 979 -19.60 -11.19 2.37
C ALA A 979 -19.52 -10.25 3.58
N GLY A 980 -18.60 -9.27 3.58
CA GLY A 980 -18.52 -8.23 4.61
C GLY A 980 -19.83 -7.44 4.73
N VAL A 981 -20.43 -7.05 3.60
CA VAL A 981 -21.74 -6.38 3.57
C VAL A 981 -22.85 -7.28 4.11
N ALA A 982 -22.88 -8.57 3.73
CA ALA A 982 -23.84 -9.54 4.28
C ALA A 982 -23.69 -9.72 5.80
N GLY A 983 -22.45 -9.65 6.32
CA GLY A 983 -22.17 -9.66 7.76
C GLY A 983 -22.77 -8.46 8.48
N LEU A 984 -22.59 -7.24 7.95
CA LEU A 984 -23.23 -6.04 8.49
C LEU A 984 -24.77 -6.11 8.43
N LEU A 985 -25.33 -6.72 7.38
CA LEU A 985 -26.78 -6.92 7.26
C LEU A 985 -27.29 -7.94 8.29
N LYS A 986 -26.54 -8.99 8.59
CA LYS A 986 -26.88 -9.97 9.64
C LYS A 986 -26.73 -9.39 11.05
N ALA A 987 -25.86 -8.39 11.25
CA ALA A 987 -25.75 -7.64 12.51
C ALA A 987 -26.97 -6.73 12.75
N ILE A 988 -27.50 -6.07 11.70
CA ILE A 988 -28.69 -5.21 11.80
C ILE A 988 -29.98 -6.06 11.85
N HIS A 989 -30.04 -7.14 11.08
CA HIS A 989 -31.21 -8.01 10.93
C HIS A 989 -30.85 -9.49 11.21
N PRO A 990 -30.66 -9.90 12.48
CA PRO A 990 -30.28 -11.27 12.84
C PRO A 990 -31.25 -12.33 12.33
N ASP A 991 -32.55 -12.04 12.31
CA ASP A 991 -33.60 -12.99 11.90
C ASP A 991 -33.77 -13.12 10.37
N TRP A 992 -33.09 -12.31 9.56
CA TRP A 992 -33.21 -12.43 8.10
C TRP A 992 -32.55 -13.71 7.58
N SER A 993 -33.28 -14.37 6.68
CA SER A 993 -32.78 -15.53 5.94
C SER A 993 -31.65 -15.15 4.97
N PRO A 994 -30.85 -16.12 4.50
CA PRO A 994 -29.93 -15.93 3.39
C PRO A 994 -30.58 -15.36 2.13
N ALA A 995 -31.83 -15.76 1.83
CA ALA A 995 -32.59 -15.25 0.68
C ALA A 995 -33.02 -13.78 0.87
N ALA A 996 -33.43 -13.38 2.08
CA ALA A 996 -33.78 -12.00 2.40
C ALA A 996 -32.55 -11.07 2.29
N ILE A 997 -31.40 -11.47 2.87
CA ILE A 997 -30.14 -10.72 2.76
C ILE A 997 -29.68 -10.61 1.30
N LYS A 998 -29.72 -11.73 0.55
CA LYS A 998 -29.47 -11.74 -0.90
C LYS A 998 -30.40 -10.78 -1.66
N SER A 999 -31.69 -10.80 -1.34
CA SER A 999 -32.67 -9.90 -1.96
C SER A 999 -32.38 -8.44 -1.66
N ALA A 1000 -32.02 -8.09 -0.42
CA ALA A 1000 -31.71 -6.72 -0.05
C ALA A 1000 -30.48 -6.18 -0.81
N ILE A 1001 -29.43 -7.01 -0.93
CA ILE A 1001 -28.22 -6.72 -1.72
C ILE A 1001 -28.56 -6.54 -3.21
N MET A 1002 -29.31 -7.46 -3.81
CA MET A 1002 -29.66 -7.42 -5.24
C MET A 1002 -30.59 -6.24 -5.58
N THR A 1003 -31.68 -6.07 -4.84
CA THR A 1003 -32.77 -5.16 -5.24
C THR A 1003 -32.43 -3.68 -5.07
N THR A 1004 -31.44 -3.35 -4.24
CA THR A 1004 -31.00 -1.97 -3.97
C THR A 1004 -29.81 -1.52 -4.84
N ALA A 1005 -29.25 -2.41 -5.66
CA ALA A 1005 -28.04 -2.22 -6.45
C ALA A 1005 -28.13 -1.14 -7.54
N ARG A 1006 -27.01 -0.44 -7.80
CA ARG A 1006 -26.90 0.57 -8.89
C ARG A 1006 -26.44 -0.06 -10.20
N VAL A 1007 -26.98 0.41 -11.33
CA VAL A 1007 -26.47 0.09 -12.69
C VAL A 1007 -25.84 1.31 -13.36
N GLN A 1008 -25.34 2.25 -12.56
CA GLN A 1008 -24.75 3.51 -13.02
C GLN A 1008 -23.34 3.71 -12.48
N ASP A 1009 -22.47 4.24 -13.34
CA ASP A 1009 -21.12 4.69 -13.01
C ASP A 1009 -21.10 6.04 -12.28
N ASN A 1010 -19.91 6.51 -11.90
CA ASN A 1010 -19.67 7.83 -11.31
C ASN A 1010 -19.91 9.02 -12.28
N THR A 1011 -20.07 8.76 -13.58
CA THR A 1011 -20.56 9.75 -14.57
C THR A 1011 -22.09 9.77 -14.68
N ARG A 1012 -22.79 8.95 -13.86
CA ARG A 1012 -24.24 8.70 -13.86
C ARG A 1012 -24.77 8.02 -15.13
N LYS A 1013 -23.90 7.57 -16.03
CA LYS A 1013 -24.27 6.79 -17.23
C LYS A 1013 -24.48 5.32 -16.86
N ALA A 1014 -25.04 4.54 -17.78
CA ALA A 1014 -25.21 3.09 -17.57
C ALA A 1014 -23.85 2.39 -17.58
N MET A 1015 -23.59 1.55 -16.58
CA MET A 1015 -22.33 0.82 -16.40
C MET A 1015 -21.90 0.10 -17.70
N SER A 1016 -20.61 0.21 -18.04
CA SER A 1016 -20.00 -0.39 -19.22
C SER A 1016 -19.26 -1.70 -18.93
N ASN A 1017 -18.86 -2.41 -19.99
CA ASN A 1017 -17.86 -3.48 -19.96
C ASN A 1017 -16.46 -2.94 -20.31
N SER A 1018 -15.46 -3.83 -20.34
CA SER A 1018 -14.08 -3.51 -20.77
C SER A 1018 -13.98 -2.91 -22.18
N SER A 1019 -14.89 -3.24 -23.10
CA SER A 1019 -14.98 -2.63 -24.44
C SER A 1019 -15.59 -1.21 -24.43
N PHE A 1020 -15.92 -0.66 -23.24
CA PHE A 1020 -16.74 0.52 -23.02
C PHE A 1020 -18.16 0.49 -23.63
N LEU A 1021 -18.61 -0.69 -24.09
CA LEU A 1021 -19.99 -0.93 -24.48
C LEU A 1021 -20.86 -1.08 -23.22
N ARG A 1022 -22.16 -0.82 -23.33
CA ARG A 1022 -23.10 -0.91 -22.20
C ARG A 1022 -23.19 -2.35 -21.67
N ALA A 1023 -22.86 -2.56 -20.40
CA ALA A 1023 -22.94 -3.87 -19.77
C ALA A 1023 -24.40 -4.34 -19.58
N THR A 1024 -24.56 -5.66 -19.52
CA THR A 1024 -25.86 -6.33 -19.36
C THR A 1024 -25.98 -6.96 -17.97
N PRO A 1025 -27.19 -7.37 -17.54
CA PRO A 1025 -27.39 -8.21 -16.37
C PRO A 1025 -26.59 -9.53 -16.35
N PHE A 1026 -26.06 -10.03 -17.47
CA PHE A 1026 -25.14 -11.18 -17.44
C PHE A 1026 -23.72 -10.82 -16.98
N GLY A 1027 -23.37 -9.53 -16.87
CA GLY A 1027 -22.12 -9.08 -16.24
C GLY A 1027 -22.33 -8.62 -14.80
N TYR A 1028 -23.23 -7.67 -14.56
CA TYR A 1028 -23.43 -7.09 -13.22
C TYR A 1028 -24.55 -7.74 -12.39
N GLY A 1029 -25.28 -8.73 -12.93
CA GLY A 1029 -26.45 -9.30 -12.26
C GLY A 1029 -27.56 -8.26 -12.06
N ALA A 1030 -27.89 -7.98 -10.80
CA ALA A 1030 -28.74 -6.86 -10.44
C ALA A 1030 -28.02 -5.50 -10.54
N GLY A 1031 -26.72 -5.40 -10.31
CA GLY A 1031 -25.93 -4.17 -10.38
C GLY A 1031 -24.73 -4.17 -9.42
N HIS A 1032 -24.09 -3.02 -9.28
CA HIS A 1032 -23.08 -2.81 -8.24
C HIS A 1032 -23.73 -2.65 -6.87
N VAL A 1033 -23.17 -3.33 -5.87
CA VAL A 1033 -23.63 -3.30 -4.47
C VAL A 1033 -23.69 -1.86 -3.91
N ARG A 1034 -24.65 -1.63 -3.00
CA ARG A 1034 -24.86 -0.38 -2.25
C ARG A 1034 -25.14 -0.68 -0.77
N PRO A 1035 -24.10 -0.82 0.08
CA PRO A 1035 -24.25 -1.37 1.43
C PRO A 1035 -25.28 -0.61 2.29
N SER A 1036 -25.14 0.71 2.41
CA SER A 1036 -26.05 1.57 3.20
C SER A 1036 -27.47 1.71 2.64
N ARG A 1037 -27.79 1.10 1.48
CA ARG A 1037 -29.18 0.89 1.04
C ARG A 1037 -29.67 -0.54 1.25
N ALA A 1038 -28.82 -1.55 1.17
CA ALA A 1038 -29.21 -2.92 1.50
C ALA A 1038 -29.66 -3.08 2.97
N ALA A 1039 -29.20 -2.20 3.86
CA ALA A 1039 -29.65 -2.14 5.25
C ALA A 1039 -31.15 -1.83 5.43
N ASP A 1040 -31.78 -1.18 4.44
CA ASP A 1040 -33.22 -0.89 4.43
C ASP A 1040 -33.77 -0.95 2.99
N PRO A 1041 -34.20 -2.14 2.53
CA PRO A 1041 -34.67 -2.35 1.16
C PRO A 1041 -36.17 -2.08 0.99
N GLY A 1042 -36.94 -1.93 2.07
CA GLY A 1042 -38.41 -1.90 2.07
C GLY A 1042 -39.05 -3.28 1.87
N LEU A 1043 -38.79 -3.95 0.74
CA LEU A 1043 -39.29 -5.32 0.46
C LEU A 1043 -38.16 -6.32 0.17
N VAL A 1044 -38.36 -7.58 0.53
CA VAL A 1044 -37.49 -8.71 0.16
C VAL A 1044 -38.25 -9.85 -0.53
N TYR A 1045 -37.61 -10.49 -1.50
CA TYR A 1045 -38.01 -11.78 -2.06
C TYR A 1045 -37.41 -12.90 -1.21
N ASP A 1046 -38.12 -13.27 -0.13
CA ASP A 1046 -37.68 -14.36 0.75
C ASP A 1046 -37.98 -15.74 0.14
N ALA A 1047 -37.13 -16.73 0.44
CA ALA A 1047 -37.23 -18.11 0.00
C ALA A 1047 -36.55 -19.04 1.03
N ASP A 1048 -37.15 -20.19 1.29
CA ASP A 1048 -36.66 -21.17 2.25
C ASP A 1048 -36.12 -22.45 1.56
N ALA A 1049 -35.72 -23.44 2.36
CA ALA A 1049 -35.32 -24.74 1.83
C ALA A 1049 -36.45 -25.43 1.03
N THR A 1050 -37.72 -25.18 1.36
CA THR A 1050 -38.88 -25.76 0.66
C THR A 1050 -39.06 -25.17 -0.74
N ASP A 1051 -38.93 -23.84 -0.90
CA ASP A 1051 -38.90 -23.14 -2.19
C ASP A 1051 -37.72 -23.69 -3.06
N TYR A 1052 -36.56 -24.00 -2.47
CA TYR A 1052 -35.43 -24.61 -3.18
C TYR A 1052 -35.62 -26.09 -3.54
N LEU A 1053 -36.21 -26.91 -2.66
CA LEU A 1053 -36.56 -28.30 -2.99
C LEU A 1053 -37.62 -28.36 -4.10
N GLY A 1054 -38.61 -27.47 -4.08
CA GLY A 1054 -39.58 -27.33 -5.16
C GLY A 1054 -38.92 -26.94 -6.49
N PHE A 1055 -37.86 -26.13 -6.47
CA PHE A 1055 -37.03 -25.84 -7.64
C PHE A 1055 -36.23 -27.06 -8.14
N LEU A 1056 -35.73 -27.93 -7.25
CA LEU A 1056 -35.11 -29.20 -7.67
C LEU A 1056 -36.16 -30.14 -8.30
N CYS A 1057 -37.36 -30.25 -7.73
CA CYS A 1057 -38.48 -30.95 -8.38
C CYS A 1057 -38.81 -30.38 -9.77
N ALA A 1058 -38.61 -29.08 -10.01
CA ALA A 1058 -38.81 -28.42 -11.30
C ALA A 1058 -37.77 -28.81 -12.38
N LEU A 1059 -36.60 -29.29 -11.95
CA LEU A 1059 -35.50 -29.73 -12.82
C LEU A 1059 -35.54 -31.24 -13.10
N GLY A 1060 -36.36 -32.00 -12.37
CA GLY A 1060 -36.54 -33.43 -12.56
C GLY A 1060 -35.74 -34.33 -11.60
N TYR A 1061 -35.17 -33.77 -10.52
CA TYR A 1061 -34.60 -34.58 -9.45
C TYR A 1061 -35.70 -35.44 -8.80
N ASN A 1062 -35.40 -36.71 -8.55
CA ASN A 1062 -36.38 -37.68 -8.05
C ASN A 1062 -36.68 -37.44 -6.55
N THR A 1063 -37.94 -37.58 -6.16
CA THR A 1063 -38.41 -37.52 -4.77
C THR A 1063 -37.61 -38.43 -3.83
N SER A 1064 -37.20 -39.63 -4.27
CA SER A 1064 -36.36 -40.51 -3.44
C SER A 1064 -34.95 -39.95 -3.23
N THR A 1065 -34.33 -39.38 -4.27
CA THR A 1065 -33.02 -38.71 -4.17
C THR A 1065 -33.11 -37.47 -3.27
N ILE A 1066 -34.18 -36.68 -3.39
CA ILE A 1066 -34.44 -35.50 -2.53
C ILE A 1066 -34.67 -35.93 -1.07
N ALA A 1067 -35.40 -37.02 -0.82
CA ALA A 1067 -35.60 -37.57 0.51
C ALA A 1067 -34.28 -37.98 1.15
N THR A 1068 -33.42 -38.70 0.43
CA THR A 1068 -32.06 -39.07 0.89
C THR A 1068 -31.18 -37.85 1.12
N PHE A 1069 -31.22 -36.85 0.24
CA PHE A 1069 -30.47 -35.59 0.36
C PHE A 1069 -30.89 -34.76 1.59
N MET A 1070 -32.11 -34.96 2.09
CA MET A 1070 -32.63 -34.32 3.30
C MET A 1070 -32.48 -35.16 4.57
N ALA A 1071 -32.04 -36.43 4.47
CA ALA A 1071 -32.05 -37.39 5.57
C ALA A 1071 -30.92 -37.17 6.59
N GLY A 1072 -31.22 -36.40 7.63
CA GLY A 1072 -30.38 -36.22 8.82
C GLY A 1072 -31.25 -35.98 10.06
N ASP A 1073 -30.97 -36.75 11.12
CA ASP A 1073 -31.46 -36.70 12.50
C ASP A 1073 -32.87 -36.11 12.79
N GLY A 1074 -33.81 -37.03 13.02
CA GLY A 1074 -34.75 -36.96 14.15
C GLY A 1074 -35.99 -36.06 14.06
N ASP A 1075 -36.00 -34.98 13.26
CA ASP A 1075 -37.02 -33.91 13.30
C ASP A 1075 -38.45 -34.30 12.85
N GLY A 1076 -38.75 -35.59 12.66
CA GLY A 1076 -40.09 -36.13 12.39
C GLY A 1076 -40.78 -35.68 11.09
N ARG A 1077 -40.21 -34.72 10.35
CA ARG A 1077 -40.83 -34.16 9.14
C ARG A 1077 -40.89 -35.19 8.02
N ALA A 1078 -42.07 -35.31 7.41
CA ALA A 1078 -42.28 -36.14 6.24
C ALA A 1078 -41.37 -35.72 5.08
N ALA A 1079 -40.89 -36.71 4.31
CA ALA A 1079 -40.05 -36.47 3.14
C ALA A 1079 -40.75 -35.52 2.14
N HIS A 1080 -39.99 -34.58 1.58
CA HIS A 1080 -40.52 -33.57 0.65
C HIS A 1080 -41.03 -34.23 -0.65
N ALA A 1081 -42.34 -34.40 -0.75
CA ALA A 1081 -42.99 -34.97 -1.92
C ALA A 1081 -43.04 -33.94 -3.07
N CYS A 1082 -42.31 -34.21 -4.16
CA CYS A 1082 -42.45 -33.41 -5.38
C CYS A 1082 -43.92 -33.44 -5.87
N PRO A 1083 -44.53 -32.30 -6.19
CA PRO A 1083 -45.94 -32.26 -6.59
C PRO A 1083 -46.15 -32.96 -7.93
N ALA A 1084 -47.27 -33.68 -8.07
CA ALA A 1084 -47.62 -34.50 -9.24
C ALA A 1084 -47.59 -33.73 -10.58
N ARG A 1085 -47.71 -32.40 -10.53
CA ARG A 1085 -47.31 -31.49 -11.61
C ARG A 1085 -46.13 -30.67 -11.12
N ALA A 1086 -44.93 -31.00 -11.59
CA ALA A 1086 -43.72 -30.26 -11.26
C ALA A 1086 -43.90 -28.76 -11.54
N PRO A 1087 -43.40 -27.87 -10.64
CA PRO A 1087 -43.34 -26.44 -10.91
C PRO A 1087 -42.29 -26.17 -12.00
N ARG A 1088 -42.03 -24.90 -12.30
CA ARG A 1088 -41.02 -24.52 -13.31
C ARG A 1088 -39.82 -23.82 -12.67
N PRO A 1089 -38.60 -23.97 -13.22
CA PRO A 1089 -37.42 -23.32 -12.67
C PRO A 1089 -37.55 -21.78 -12.62
N GLU A 1090 -38.22 -21.14 -13.60
CA GLU A 1090 -38.49 -19.69 -13.57
C GLU A 1090 -39.41 -19.24 -12.41
N GLY A 1091 -40.12 -20.19 -11.77
CA GLY A 1091 -41.09 -19.96 -10.70
C GLY A 1091 -40.51 -19.82 -9.30
N LEU A 1092 -39.24 -20.17 -9.07
CA LEU A 1092 -38.55 -19.96 -7.79
C LEU A 1092 -38.62 -18.48 -7.39
N ASN A 1093 -38.83 -18.17 -6.11
CA ASN A 1093 -39.02 -16.79 -5.63
C ASN A 1093 -37.72 -15.97 -5.60
N TYR A 1094 -37.19 -15.66 -6.78
CA TYR A 1094 -35.88 -15.05 -6.97
C TYR A 1094 -35.99 -13.53 -7.22
N PRO A 1095 -35.04 -12.69 -6.76
CA PRO A 1095 -35.00 -11.24 -7.02
C PRO A 1095 -34.88 -10.80 -8.49
N SER A 1096 -34.90 -11.73 -9.45
CA SER A 1096 -34.89 -11.50 -10.90
C SER A 1096 -35.82 -12.46 -11.62
N VAL A 1097 -36.14 -12.18 -12.89
CA VAL A 1097 -36.85 -13.12 -13.77
C VAL A 1097 -36.04 -13.34 -15.05
N ALA A 1098 -35.65 -14.59 -15.34
CA ALA A 1098 -35.04 -14.97 -16.60
C ALA A 1098 -35.90 -16.00 -17.35
N LEU A 1099 -36.18 -15.72 -18.63
CA LEU A 1099 -36.98 -16.55 -19.54
C LEU A 1099 -36.15 -16.89 -20.79
N PRO A 1100 -35.30 -17.92 -20.75
CA PRO A 1100 -34.43 -18.33 -21.86
C PRO A 1100 -35.18 -18.92 -23.08
N HIS A 1101 -36.49 -19.16 -22.95
CA HIS A 1101 -37.34 -19.79 -23.97
C HIS A 1101 -38.74 -19.16 -24.00
N LEU A 1102 -38.84 -17.90 -24.40
CA LEU A 1102 -40.12 -17.29 -24.79
C LEU A 1102 -40.43 -17.64 -26.27
N SER A 1103 -41.64 -18.10 -26.54
CA SER A 1103 -42.06 -18.41 -27.92
C SER A 1103 -42.54 -17.13 -28.62
N PRO A 1104 -42.18 -16.91 -29.90
CA PRO A 1104 -42.60 -15.73 -30.66
C PRO A 1104 -44.10 -15.72 -31.01
N THR A 1105 -44.68 -16.90 -31.23
CA THR A 1105 -46.09 -17.10 -31.63
C THR A 1105 -46.94 -17.75 -30.54
N GLY A 1106 -46.33 -18.27 -29.48
CA GLY A 1106 -47.01 -19.00 -28.41
C GLY A 1106 -47.75 -18.12 -27.39
N ALA A 1107 -48.51 -18.80 -26.52
CA ALA A 1107 -49.19 -18.17 -25.39
C ALA A 1107 -48.20 -17.46 -24.43
N ALA A 1108 -48.68 -16.39 -23.79
CA ALA A 1108 -47.90 -15.61 -22.83
C ALA A 1108 -47.36 -16.48 -21.68
N ARG A 1109 -46.19 -16.11 -21.15
CA ARG A 1109 -45.55 -16.77 -20.01
C ARG A 1109 -45.75 -15.93 -18.76
N THR A 1110 -46.48 -16.47 -17.81
CA THR A 1110 -46.68 -15.84 -16.50
C THR A 1110 -45.75 -16.46 -15.47
N VAL A 1111 -45.08 -15.60 -14.70
CA VAL A 1111 -44.17 -15.95 -13.60
C VAL A 1111 -44.70 -15.30 -12.32
N THR A 1112 -44.84 -16.07 -11.24
CA THR A 1112 -45.29 -15.55 -9.95
C THR A 1112 -44.09 -15.24 -9.04
N ARG A 1113 -44.24 -14.22 -8.20
CA ARG A 1113 -43.30 -13.85 -7.13
C ARG A 1113 -44.07 -13.50 -5.86
N ARG A 1114 -43.33 -13.53 -4.75
CA ARG A 1114 -43.77 -13.25 -3.38
C ARG A 1114 -42.79 -12.26 -2.76
N VAL A 1115 -43.28 -11.23 -2.09
CA VAL A 1115 -42.45 -10.21 -1.44
C VAL A 1115 -42.97 -9.98 -0.02
N ARG A 1116 -42.04 -9.92 0.94
CA ARG A 1116 -42.31 -9.58 2.33
C ARG A 1116 -41.95 -8.12 2.59
N ASN A 1117 -42.80 -7.41 3.32
CA ASN A 1117 -42.46 -6.10 3.88
C ASN A 1117 -41.46 -6.26 5.03
N VAL A 1118 -40.35 -5.53 4.98
CA VAL A 1118 -39.36 -5.45 6.08
C VAL A 1118 -39.15 -4.01 6.58
N GLY A 1119 -39.88 -3.04 6.02
CA GLY A 1119 -39.99 -1.70 6.59
C GLY A 1119 -40.83 -1.70 7.88
N ALA A 1120 -40.58 -0.74 8.77
CA ALA A 1120 -41.10 -0.73 10.15
C ALA A 1120 -42.62 -0.42 10.30
N GLY A 1121 -43.40 -0.36 9.22
CA GLY A 1121 -44.80 0.05 9.27
C GLY A 1121 -45.60 -0.25 7.99
N PRO A 1122 -46.83 0.27 7.90
CA PRO A 1122 -47.68 0.13 6.71
C PRO A 1122 -47.04 0.80 5.49
N ALA A 1123 -47.14 0.18 4.32
CA ALA A 1123 -46.51 0.68 3.10
C ALA A 1123 -47.29 0.26 1.84
N ALA A 1124 -47.33 1.14 0.84
CA ALA A 1124 -47.95 0.87 -0.47
C ALA A 1124 -46.92 1.04 -1.58
N TYR A 1125 -46.74 0.01 -2.41
CA TYR A 1125 -45.74 -0.01 -3.48
C TYR A 1125 -46.38 -0.13 -4.85
N ASP A 1126 -46.02 0.75 -5.78
CA ASP A 1126 -46.48 0.72 -7.19
C ASP A 1126 -45.42 0.10 -8.13
N ALA A 1127 -45.86 -0.75 -9.04
CA ALA A 1127 -45.03 -1.44 -10.03
C ALA A 1127 -44.72 -0.53 -11.24
N ARG A 1128 -43.43 -0.25 -11.46
CA ARG A 1128 -42.93 0.42 -12.66
C ARG A 1128 -42.10 -0.54 -13.50
N VAL A 1129 -42.51 -0.77 -14.74
CA VAL A 1129 -41.91 -1.76 -15.66
C VAL A 1129 -41.22 -1.05 -16.83
N GLN A 1130 -39.96 -1.40 -17.07
CA GLN A 1130 -39.28 -1.17 -18.34
C GLN A 1130 -39.14 -2.53 -19.03
N ALA A 1131 -40.03 -2.79 -19.99
CA ALA A 1131 -40.10 -4.07 -20.68
C ALA A 1131 -38.87 -4.32 -21.58
N PRO A 1132 -38.42 -5.57 -21.75
CA PRO A 1132 -37.38 -5.91 -22.72
C PRO A 1132 -37.79 -5.60 -24.16
N ARG A 1133 -36.82 -5.28 -25.03
CA ARG A 1133 -37.06 -5.03 -26.47
C ARG A 1133 -37.82 -6.21 -27.10
N GLY A 1134 -38.87 -5.92 -27.86
CA GLY A 1134 -39.68 -6.95 -28.51
C GLY A 1134 -40.60 -7.76 -27.59
N VAL A 1135 -40.71 -7.43 -26.30
CA VAL A 1135 -41.53 -8.17 -25.32
C VAL A 1135 -42.51 -7.22 -24.61
N ALA A 1136 -43.79 -7.57 -24.59
CA ALA A 1136 -44.77 -6.95 -23.70
C ALA A 1136 -44.68 -7.59 -22.30
N VAL A 1137 -44.74 -6.77 -21.26
CA VAL A 1137 -44.73 -7.21 -19.85
C VAL A 1137 -45.87 -6.51 -19.10
N ASP A 1138 -46.75 -7.28 -18.47
CA ASP A 1138 -47.80 -6.80 -17.56
C ASP A 1138 -47.57 -7.36 -16.14
N VAL A 1139 -47.99 -6.63 -15.11
CA VAL A 1139 -47.81 -7.00 -13.69
C VAL A 1139 -49.14 -6.89 -12.98
N ARG A 1140 -49.52 -7.91 -12.20
CA ARG A 1140 -50.81 -7.98 -11.48
C ARG A 1140 -50.65 -8.53 -10.05
N PRO A 1141 -51.18 -7.86 -9.02
CA PRO A 1141 -51.71 -6.48 -9.05
C PRO A 1141 -50.60 -5.47 -9.43
N ARG A 1142 -50.97 -4.23 -9.79
CA ARG A 1142 -50.00 -3.16 -10.09
C ARG A 1142 -49.55 -2.38 -8.85
N ARG A 1143 -50.29 -2.53 -7.75
CA ARG A 1143 -49.99 -2.00 -6.43
C ARG A 1143 -49.97 -3.14 -5.42
N LEU A 1144 -49.10 -3.06 -4.42
CA LEU A 1144 -49.06 -3.94 -3.26
C LEU A 1144 -49.15 -3.09 -1.99
N GLU A 1145 -50.20 -3.30 -1.20
CA GLU A 1145 -50.46 -2.59 0.05
C GLU A 1145 -50.22 -3.56 1.21
N PHE A 1146 -49.39 -3.13 2.17
CA PHE A 1146 -49.01 -3.90 3.35
C PHE A 1146 -49.47 -3.14 4.59
N ALA A 1147 -50.18 -3.80 5.50
CA ALA A 1147 -50.69 -3.22 6.74
C ALA A 1147 -49.65 -3.21 7.87
N ALA A 1148 -48.64 -4.08 7.80
CA ALA A 1148 -47.61 -4.22 8.83
C ALA A 1148 -46.26 -4.70 8.26
N ALA A 1149 -45.22 -4.64 9.08
CA ALA A 1149 -43.97 -5.36 8.87
C ALA A 1149 -44.22 -6.88 8.87
N GLY A 1150 -43.40 -7.65 8.12
CA GLY A 1150 -43.49 -9.10 8.04
C GLY A 1150 -44.60 -9.66 7.12
N GLU A 1151 -45.55 -8.83 6.68
CA GLU A 1151 -46.62 -9.28 5.78
C GLU A 1151 -46.09 -9.64 4.38
N GLU A 1152 -46.58 -10.74 3.80
CA GLU A 1152 -46.25 -11.18 2.44
C GLU A 1152 -47.39 -10.94 1.45
N LYS A 1153 -47.06 -10.41 0.27
CA LYS A 1153 -47.98 -10.35 -0.88
C LYS A 1153 -47.40 -11.08 -2.10
N ARG A 1154 -48.29 -11.58 -2.95
CA ARG A 1154 -47.94 -12.26 -4.22
C ARG A 1154 -48.32 -11.40 -5.42
N PHE A 1155 -47.51 -11.46 -6.47
CA PHE A 1155 -47.80 -10.82 -7.76
C PHE A 1155 -47.37 -11.71 -8.94
N ALA A 1156 -48.01 -11.51 -10.07
CA ALA A 1156 -47.73 -12.19 -11.33
C ALA A 1156 -47.14 -11.22 -12.36
N VAL A 1157 -46.11 -11.66 -13.09
CA VAL A 1157 -45.47 -10.96 -14.19
C VAL A 1157 -45.69 -11.76 -15.47
N THR A 1158 -46.38 -11.18 -16.44
CA THR A 1158 -46.80 -11.86 -17.68
C THR A 1158 -46.04 -11.30 -18.88
N PHE A 1159 -45.30 -12.16 -19.57
CA PHE A 1159 -44.46 -11.85 -20.73
C PHE A 1159 -45.08 -12.38 -22.02
N LYS A 1160 -45.18 -11.54 -23.06
CA LYS A 1160 -45.64 -11.95 -24.40
C LYS A 1160 -44.73 -11.33 -25.47
N ALA A 1161 -44.24 -12.13 -26.41
CA ALA A 1161 -43.46 -11.61 -27.54
C ALA A 1161 -44.32 -10.69 -28.43
N ARG A 1162 -43.70 -9.68 -29.04
CA ARG A 1162 -44.30 -8.82 -30.07
C ARG A 1162 -43.69 -9.19 -31.42
N ALA A 1163 -44.51 -9.57 -32.39
CA ALA A 1163 -44.06 -9.93 -33.73
C ALA A 1163 -43.24 -8.79 -34.38
N GLY A 1164 -42.21 -9.14 -35.15
CA GLY A 1164 -41.40 -8.19 -35.92
C GLY A 1164 -40.43 -7.29 -35.12
N LEU A 1165 -40.33 -7.45 -33.79
CA LEU A 1165 -39.56 -6.51 -32.93
C LEU A 1165 -38.43 -7.16 -32.10
N PHE A 1166 -38.01 -8.37 -32.45
CA PHE A 1166 -36.91 -9.11 -31.81
C PHE A 1166 -36.01 -9.76 -32.88
N LEU A 1167 -34.71 -9.93 -32.58
CA LEU A 1167 -33.83 -10.79 -33.35
C LEU A 1167 -33.96 -12.24 -32.81
N PRO A 1168 -34.22 -13.25 -33.66
CA PRO A 1168 -34.37 -14.63 -33.20
C PRO A 1168 -33.11 -15.14 -32.47
N GLY A 1169 -33.28 -15.61 -31.23
CA GLY A 1169 -32.18 -16.13 -30.40
C GLY A 1169 -31.42 -15.09 -29.55
N GLU A 1170 -31.67 -13.79 -29.71
CA GLU A 1170 -31.05 -12.75 -28.89
C GLU A 1170 -31.63 -12.71 -27.46
N TYR A 1171 -30.78 -12.46 -26.45
CA TYR A 1171 -31.20 -12.11 -25.10
C TYR A 1171 -31.46 -10.60 -24.98
N VAL A 1172 -32.68 -10.24 -24.62
CA VAL A 1172 -33.14 -8.87 -24.39
C VAL A 1172 -33.39 -8.61 -22.90
N PHE A 1173 -33.13 -7.38 -22.45
CA PHE A 1173 -33.08 -7.02 -21.03
C PHE A 1173 -34.05 -5.89 -20.67
N GLY A 1174 -34.61 -5.94 -19.46
CA GLY A 1174 -35.52 -4.97 -18.88
C GLY A 1174 -35.42 -4.91 -17.34
N ARG A 1175 -36.38 -4.26 -16.69
CA ARG A 1175 -36.49 -4.20 -15.22
C ARG A 1175 -37.93 -4.03 -14.73
N LEU A 1176 -38.23 -4.62 -13.59
CA LEU A 1176 -39.34 -4.26 -12.70
C LEU A 1176 -38.76 -3.44 -11.54
N VAL A 1177 -39.48 -2.42 -11.09
CA VAL A 1177 -39.19 -1.67 -9.86
C VAL A 1177 -40.48 -1.50 -9.09
N TRP A 1178 -40.53 -1.99 -7.84
CA TRP A 1178 -41.54 -1.58 -6.87
C TRP A 1178 -41.03 -0.33 -6.14
N SER A 1179 -41.89 0.66 -5.91
CA SER A 1179 -41.53 1.89 -5.22
C SER A 1179 -42.72 2.48 -4.48
N ASP A 1180 -42.48 2.99 -3.29
CA ASP A 1180 -43.41 3.61 -2.35
C ASP A 1180 -43.54 5.13 -2.51
N GLY A 1181 -42.94 5.69 -3.57
CA GLY A 1181 -42.95 7.13 -3.83
C GLY A 1181 -42.07 7.88 -2.83
N ASP A 1182 -42.70 8.53 -1.86
CA ASP A 1182 -42.08 9.47 -0.94
C ASP A 1182 -41.23 8.78 0.15
N GLY A 1183 -41.51 7.50 0.45
CA GLY A 1183 -40.66 6.67 1.32
C GLY A 1183 -39.29 6.33 0.71
N GLY A 1184 -39.10 6.55 -0.59
CA GLY A 1184 -37.80 6.46 -1.26
C GLY A 1184 -37.26 5.05 -1.51
N HIS A 1185 -37.98 4.00 -1.14
CA HIS A 1185 -37.64 2.61 -1.43
C HIS A 1185 -37.84 2.30 -2.92
N ARG A 1186 -36.91 1.50 -3.48
CA ARG A 1186 -36.85 1.20 -4.91
C ARG A 1186 -36.35 -0.22 -5.14
N VAL A 1187 -37.23 -1.19 -4.90
CA VAL A 1187 -36.96 -2.63 -4.97
C VAL A 1187 -36.91 -3.04 -6.45
N ARG A 1188 -35.71 -3.14 -7.02
CA ARG A 1188 -35.51 -3.38 -8.46
C ARG A 1188 -35.13 -4.82 -8.77
N SER A 1189 -35.86 -5.44 -9.70
CA SER A 1189 -35.57 -6.76 -10.26
C SER A 1189 -35.21 -6.66 -11.74
N PRO A 1190 -34.06 -7.21 -12.20
CA PRO A 1190 -33.77 -7.31 -13.63
C PRO A 1190 -34.68 -8.35 -14.30
N LEU A 1191 -35.06 -8.06 -15.55
CA LEU A 1191 -35.84 -8.96 -16.40
C LEU A 1191 -34.97 -9.36 -17.59
N VAL A 1192 -34.89 -10.65 -17.87
CA VAL A 1192 -34.04 -11.23 -18.94
C VAL A 1192 -34.88 -12.17 -19.77
N VAL A 1193 -34.93 -12.01 -21.09
CA VAL A 1193 -35.78 -12.83 -21.96
C VAL A 1193 -35.04 -13.15 -23.25
N ARG A 1194 -35.17 -14.38 -23.75
CA ARG A 1194 -34.75 -14.76 -25.11
C ARG A 1194 -35.94 -15.32 -25.87
N VAL A 1195 -36.18 -14.76 -27.07
CA VAL A 1195 -37.26 -15.21 -27.96
C VAL A 1195 -36.69 -16.22 -28.96
N VAL A 1196 -37.28 -17.43 -29.00
CA VAL A 1196 -36.83 -18.53 -29.87
C VAL A 1196 -37.99 -19.31 -30.46
N ASP A 1197 -37.88 -19.63 -31.74
CA ASP A 1197 -38.76 -20.60 -32.39
C ASP A 1197 -38.56 -22.01 -31.81
N ALA A 1198 -39.67 -22.76 -31.73
CA ALA A 1198 -39.65 -24.11 -31.22
C ALA A 1198 -38.97 -25.06 -32.23
N MET A 1199 -37.75 -25.53 -31.92
CA MET A 1199 -37.03 -26.47 -32.77
C MET A 1199 -37.86 -27.72 -33.08
N LYS A 1200 -38.16 -27.95 -34.37
CA LYS A 1200 -38.72 -29.22 -34.86
C LYS A 1200 -37.71 -30.35 -34.59
N LYS A 1201 -37.99 -31.22 -33.62
CA LYS A 1201 -37.13 -32.37 -33.22
C LYS A 1201 -36.88 -33.34 -34.39
N LYS A 1202 -35.84 -33.11 -35.20
CA LYS A 1202 -35.32 -34.12 -36.15
C LYS A 1202 -34.37 -35.07 -35.42
N LYS A 1203 -34.84 -36.31 -35.14
CA LYS A 1203 -33.97 -37.41 -34.72
C LYS A 1203 -32.92 -37.69 -35.82
N LYS A 1204 -31.62 -37.59 -35.50
CA LYS A 1204 -30.55 -38.28 -36.23
C LYS A 1204 -29.63 -38.96 -35.22
N LYS A 1205 -29.49 -40.28 -35.32
CA LYS A 1205 -28.44 -41.05 -34.62
C LYS A 1205 -27.07 -40.61 -35.18
N LYS A 1206 -26.05 -40.53 -34.33
CA LYS A 1206 -24.64 -40.60 -34.73
C LYS A 1206 -23.98 -41.78 -34.00
N LYS A 1207 -23.09 -42.50 -34.69
CA LYS A 1207 -22.17 -43.47 -34.08
C LYS A 1207 -21.05 -42.71 -33.33
N PRO A 1208 -20.38 -43.33 -32.34
CA PRO A 1208 -19.12 -42.81 -31.83
C PRO A 1208 -18.04 -42.87 -32.91
N LEU A 1209 -17.05 -41.98 -32.82
CA LEU A 1209 -15.70 -42.20 -33.36
C LEU A 1209 -14.72 -42.17 -32.18
N SER A 1210 -13.71 -43.04 -32.26
CA SER A 1210 -12.54 -43.05 -31.38
C SER A 1210 -11.64 -41.85 -31.66
N VAL A 1211 -10.91 -41.41 -30.63
CA VAL A 1211 -9.75 -40.52 -30.74
C VAL A 1211 -8.54 -41.29 -30.22
N ALA A 1212 -7.41 -41.10 -30.89
CA ALA A 1212 -6.07 -41.50 -30.45
C ALA A 1212 -5.24 -40.22 -30.25
#